data_AF-A0A2D7T8J4-F1
#
_entry.id   AF-A0A2D7T8J4-F1
#
_cell.length_a   1.000
_cell.length_b   1.000
_cell.length_c   1.000
_cell.angle_alpha   90.00
_cell.angle_beta   90.00
_cell.angle_gamma   90.00
#
_symmetry.space_group_name_H-M   'P 1'
#
loop_
_entity.id
_entity.type
_entity.pdbx_description
1 polymer ?
#
loop_
_entity_poly.entity_id
_entity_poly.type
_entity_poly.pdbx_seq_one_letter_code
_entity_poly.pdbx_strand_id
1 'polypeptide(L)'
;MNAGAWGIMLTGLPVGILALPPILGGTAKRGVEDPWFATAGVIYLAHVWFISVFSINIFLDLYGKNRTDSCGVDHGELICGVREPWLAEVFNAIPWILTGILIWILIYFAARMFLVNSIGARTTPKISKNLIIGGFVIALLVSVSTYDYYERGFWEVKGLGAMDDIETLEKMYDQPLDYVIEYDNEWAVEGDIITAKMSSSYKNALYQPTNEYFIDFLDTNNHQNEDLKINTFSTEGSILESFSNSENETSGSFTITNMGLDSVPIKMSCSAKTSIRNVGTVTSSFVLYKNSEEVLSSDCSLDIEKFVTPGEYTWELNIDPEDIESGSEIYTNYTASISAFQPLLIYNDGHTMEGQSVNLTAEDDESSYSMLLNPSYKKNPKSLDAKLIYSLFIPSVTFGALAYVVLRGMARGYEYEMNKCYGCDLCDDACPVRLFNAGDKLNIIYNTWNNEDDGVPMYTCLTCSACTNVCPQLVDYDSYVDIRRSLTVGVAPEAEIPHTILRAVLNAEIDEGADENFISVDEYPIDSNIGYYPGCVDFIDQEMVFSHVNEGTMNLGASTTSAFTLFEEMGEDVTYLGRDFLKCCGHDQKWQGMTEVFEKLKSYNEKKLKESGIDTLVSSCAECFRTFAKDYELDDIKIMHTTEFLIENGFNMNLKTEEETTVTYHDPCRLGRQIGLYEEPRNLIKDVEGVELVEMEHHGEDGLCCGVSSMMACNENSRTIRLERFEEVKATGADVMLTSCPKCVSHFECLKFEGDPTHNFEILDVVTFLANQVNEKKNKEHLDVKSKESTTINA
;
A
#
# COMPACT_ATOMS: atom_id res chain seq x y z
N MET A 1 30.07 -0.25 -5.79
CA MET A 1 28.73 -0.67 -6.27
C MET A 1 27.95 0.59 -6.57
N ASN A 2 27.66 0.85 -7.84
CA ASN A 2 27.15 2.17 -8.28
C ASN A 2 25.73 2.44 -7.74
N ALA A 3 25.44 3.69 -7.40
CA ALA A 3 24.13 4.15 -6.93
C ALA A 3 22.98 3.70 -7.86
N GLY A 4 23.24 3.55 -9.17
CA GLY A 4 22.28 3.01 -10.12
C GLY A 4 21.83 1.56 -9.86
N ALA A 5 22.72 0.67 -9.38
CA ALA A 5 22.35 -0.71 -9.09
C ALA A 5 21.43 -0.80 -7.85
N TRP A 6 21.68 0.03 -6.84
CA TRP A 6 20.83 0.15 -5.66
C TRP A 6 19.50 0.84 -5.98
N GLY A 7 19.51 1.86 -6.85
CA GLY A 7 18.29 2.49 -7.34
C GLY A 7 17.36 1.49 -8.03
N ILE A 8 17.90 0.64 -8.91
CA ILE A 8 17.13 -0.43 -9.58
C ILE A 8 16.62 -1.47 -8.58
N MET A 9 17.43 -1.86 -7.58
CA MET A 9 17.03 -2.86 -6.59
C MET A 9 15.94 -2.37 -5.63
N LEU A 10 15.98 -1.10 -5.22
CA LEU A 10 15.05 -0.51 -4.25
C LEU A 10 13.76 0.03 -4.90
N THR A 11 13.82 0.49 -6.15
CA THR A 11 12.62 0.99 -6.87
C THR A 11 12.03 -0.07 -7.80
N GLY A 12 12.86 -0.80 -8.54
CA GLY A 12 12.43 -1.78 -9.54
C GLY A 12 11.87 -3.07 -8.95
N LEU A 13 12.31 -3.49 -7.77
CA LEU A 13 11.85 -4.75 -7.15
C LEU A 13 10.45 -4.61 -6.53
N PRO A 14 10.12 -3.53 -5.77
CA PRO A 14 8.75 -3.28 -5.31
C PRO A 14 7.79 -2.92 -6.45
N VAL A 15 8.22 -2.10 -7.42
CA VAL A 15 7.41 -1.77 -8.60
C VAL A 15 7.19 -3.00 -9.48
N GLY A 16 8.19 -3.88 -9.61
CA GLY A 16 8.05 -5.16 -10.32
C GLY A 16 7.02 -6.08 -9.66
N ILE A 17 6.98 -6.14 -8.33
CA ILE A 17 5.95 -6.87 -7.58
C ILE A 17 4.55 -6.26 -7.79
N LEU A 18 4.45 -4.93 -7.94
CA LEU A 18 3.20 -4.21 -8.20
C LEU A 18 2.75 -4.23 -9.68
N ALA A 19 3.67 -4.42 -10.64
CA ALA A 19 3.44 -4.25 -12.07
C ALA A 19 3.48 -5.53 -12.92
N LEU A 20 3.78 -6.70 -12.34
CA LEU A 20 3.83 -7.98 -13.07
C LEU A 20 2.47 -8.32 -13.75
N PRO A 21 2.43 -8.50 -15.09
CA PRO A 21 1.28 -9.08 -15.78
C PRO A 21 1.20 -10.60 -15.56
N PRO A 22 0.01 -11.22 -15.74
CA PRO A 22 -0.33 -12.50 -15.15
C PRO A 22 0.16 -13.69 -15.98
N ILE A 23 0.96 -14.58 -15.37
CA ILE A 23 1.13 -15.96 -15.83
C ILE A 23 0.31 -16.95 -14.97
N LEU A 24 -0.41 -16.45 -13.95
CA LEU A 24 -1.24 -17.27 -13.07
C LEU A 24 -2.71 -16.92 -13.28
N GLY A 25 -3.49 -17.89 -13.77
CA GLY A 25 -4.92 -17.78 -14.03
C GLY A 25 -5.74 -17.86 -12.75
N GLY A 26 -6.71 -16.95 -12.61
CA GLY A 26 -7.69 -16.90 -11.53
C GLY A 26 -8.62 -15.70 -11.70
N THR A 27 -9.89 -15.85 -11.32
CA THR A 27 -11.01 -14.93 -11.60
C THR A 27 -11.39 -14.01 -10.43
N ALA A 28 -10.56 -13.88 -9.39
CA ALA A 28 -10.80 -12.93 -8.29
C ALA A 28 -10.10 -11.57 -8.53
N LYS A 29 -10.70 -10.48 -8.03
CA LYS A 29 -10.19 -9.11 -8.18
C LYS A 29 -8.74 -9.03 -7.70
N ARG A 30 -7.88 -8.53 -8.58
CA ARG A 30 -6.44 -8.40 -8.33
C ARG A 30 -6.20 -7.30 -7.29
N GLY A 31 -5.08 -7.33 -6.57
CA GLY A 31 -4.73 -6.25 -5.62
C GLY A 31 -4.72 -4.85 -6.25
N VAL A 32 -4.58 -4.73 -7.57
CA VAL A 32 -4.64 -3.47 -8.34
C VAL A 32 -6.08 -2.96 -8.56
N GLU A 33 -7.10 -3.76 -8.28
CA GLU A 33 -8.52 -3.47 -8.54
C GLU A 33 -9.29 -3.07 -7.27
N ASP A 34 -8.64 -3.12 -6.09
CA ASP A 34 -9.09 -2.47 -4.87
C ASP A 34 -8.80 -0.95 -4.98
N PRO A 35 -9.83 -0.08 -4.89
CA PRO A 35 -9.66 1.37 -5.01
C PRO A 35 -8.58 1.93 -4.08
N TRP A 36 -8.42 1.37 -2.89
CA TRP A 36 -7.50 1.88 -1.87
C TRP A 36 -6.08 1.42 -2.10
N PHE A 37 -5.87 0.19 -2.55
CA PHE A 37 -4.56 -0.29 -2.99
C PHE A 37 -4.09 0.44 -4.25
N ALA A 38 -5.01 0.77 -5.17
CA ALA A 38 -4.72 1.61 -6.31
C ALA A 38 -4.34 3.04 -5.87
N THR A 39 -5.06 3.65 -4.93
CA THR A 39 -4.69 4.96 -4.37
C THR A 39 -3.33 4.92 -3.66
N ALA A 40 -3.05 3.90 -2.86
CA ALA A 40 -1.76 3.73 -2.19
C ALA A 40 -0.61 3.49 -3.20
N GLY A 41 -0.86 2.70 -4.24
CA GLY A 41 0.06 2.52 -5.36
C GLY A 41 0.33 3.82 -6.12
N VAL A 42 -0.69 4.66 -6.32
CA VAL A 42 -0.56 6.00 -6.94
C VAL A 42 0.23 6.95 -6.04
N ILE A 43 -0.01 6.95 -4.73
CA ILE A 43 0.76 7.76 -3.76
C ILE A 43 2.23 7.32 -3.75
N TYR A 44 2.48 6.01 -3.73
CA TYR A 44 3.83 5.46 -3.80
C TYR A 44 4.53 5.81 -5.12
N LEU A 45 3.84 5.66 -6.26
CA LEU A 45 4.36 6.07 -7.57
C LEU A 45 4.62 7.58 -7.66
N ALA A 46 3.77 8.42 -7.07
CA ALA A 46 3.98 9.86 -6.99
C ALA A 46 5.20 10.21 -6.11
N HIS A 47 5.45 9.44 -5.05
CA HIS A 47 6.61 9.60 -4.19
C HIS A 47 7.90 9.14 -4.88
N VAL A 48 7.87 7.99 -5.56
CA VAL A 48 8.97 7.49 -6.40
C VAL A 48 9.24 8.47 -7.54
N TRP A 49 8.22 9.06 -8.15
CA TRP A 49 8.34 10.14 -9.13
C TRP A 49 9.06 11.35 -8.55
N PHE A 50 8.62 11.86 -7.40
CA PHE A 50 9.24 13.02 -6.75
C PHE A 50 10.73 12.78 -6.44
N ILE A 51 11.07 11.62 -5.89
CA ILE A 51 12.46 11.26 -5.57
C ILE A 51 13.28 11.02 -6.83
N SER A 52 12.71 10.39 -7.87
CA SER A 52 13.40 10.13 -9.13
C SER A 52 13.67 11.43 -9.89
N VAL A 53 12.70 12.35 -9.96
CA VAL A 53 12.88 13.68 -10.58
C VAL A 53 13.96 14.46 -9.84
N PHE A 54 13.93 14.47 -8.51
CA PHE A 54 14.93 15.20 -7.72
C PHE A 54 16.34 14.60 -7.85
N SER A 55 16.44 13.26 -7.77
CA SER A 55 17.72 12.55 -7.89
C SER A 55 18.28 12.61 -9.31
N ILE A 56 17.43 12.49 -10.34
CA ILE A 56 17.81 12.58 -11.75
C ILE A 56 18.18 14.02 -12.09
N ASN A 57 17.50 15.05 -11.58
CA ASN A 57 17.88 16.44 -11.84
C ASN A 57 19.17 16.84 -11.13
N ILE A 58 19.43 16.35 -9.91
CA ILE A 58 20.75 16.51 -9.26
C ILE A 58 21.82 15.78 -10.06
N PHE A 59 21.52 14.56 -10.51
CA PHE A 59 22.42 13.78 -11.36
C PHE A 59 22.69 14.50 -12.70
N LEU A 60 21.67 15.07 -13.35
CA LEU A 60 21.75 15.78 -14.62
C LEU A 60 22.33 17.20 -14.49
N ASP A 61 22.23 17.89 -13.35
CA ASP A 61 22.99 19.12 -13.11
C ASP A 61 24.48 18.81 -12.88
N LEU A 62 24.77 17.70 -12.20
CA LEU A 62 26.14 17.19 -12.05
C LEU A 62 26.71 16.62 -13.37
N TYR A 63 25.89 16.04 -14.26
CA TYR A 63 26.30 15.38 -15.51
C TYR A 63 26.07 16.20 -16.81
N GLY A 64 25.16 17.17 -16.80
CA GLY A 64 24.68 17.93 -17.96
C GLY A 64 25.19 19.37 -18.04
N LYS A 65 25.83 19.88 -16.99
CA LYS A 65 26.79 20.98 -17.15
C LYS A 65 27.90 20.47 -18.06
N ASN A 66 28.29 21.25 -19.08
CA ASN A 66 29.22 20.87 -20.14
C ASN A 66 30.53 20.30 -19.56
N ARG A 67 30.51 19.00 -19.36
CA ARG A 67 31.57 18.23 -18.74
C ARG A 67 32.47 17.74 -19.86
N THR A 68 33.44 18.56 -20.22
CA THR A 68 34.54 18.18 -21.13
C THR A 68 35.47 17.10 -20.51
N ASP A 69 35.09 16.54 -19.36
CA ASP A 69 35.84 15.66 -18.46
C ASP A 69 35.45 14.16 -18.51
N SER A 70 34.74 13.66 -19.54
CA SER A 70 34.40 12.21 -19.63
C SER A 70 34.48 11.60 -21.04
N CYS A 71 35.61 10.94 -21.37
CA CYS A 71 35.72 9.96 -22.46
C CYS A 71 36.00 8.56 -21.91
N GLY A 72 35.48 7.51 -22.56
CA GLY A 72 35.77 6.11 -22.25
C GLY A 72 36.10 5.30 -23.51
N VAL A 73 36.85 4.21 -23.35
CA VAL A 73 37.25 3.31 -24.45
C VAL A 73 36.41 2.03 -24.38
N ASP A 74 35.74 1.69 -25.48
CA ASP A 74 35.11 0.38 -25.66
C ASP A 74 35.72 -0.28 -26.90
N HIS A 75 36.12 -1.55 -26.77
CA HIS A 75 36.74 -2.36 -27.83
C HIS A 75 37.89 -1.70 -28.63
N GLY A 76 38.69 -0.84 -27.99
CA GLY A 76 39.91 -0.29 -28.59
C GLY A 76 39.70 0.89 -29.55
N GLU A 77 38.47 1.37 -29.73
CA GLU A 77 38.19 2.65 -30.37
C GLU A 77 37.86 3.73 -29.32
N LEU A 78 38.45 4.91 -29.51
CA LEU A 78 38.29 6.06 -28.62
C LEU A 78 36.95 6.75 -28.92
N ILE A 79 35.92 6.45 -28.16
CA ILE A 79 34.63 7.16 -28.26
C ILE A 79 34.72 8.42 -27.40
N CYS A 80 35.37 9.46 -27.94
CA CYS A 80 35.22 10.81 -27.44
C CYS A 80 34.08 11.49 -28.19
N GLY A 81 32.92 11.45 -27.58
CA GLY A 81 31.78 12.25 -27.98
C GLY A 81 31.13 12.80 -26.73
N VAL A 82 30.49 13.95 -26.88
CA VAL A 82 29.24 14.20 -26.16
C VAL A 82 28.49 12.87 -26.22
N ARG A 83 28.20 12.20 -25.09
CA ARG A 83 27.21 11.12 -25.13
C ARG A 83 26.03 11.74 -25.85
N GLU A 84 25.70 11.20 -27.02
CA GLU A 84 24.92 11.93 -28.01
C GLU A 84 23.75 12.61 -27.30
N PRO A 85 23.42 13.88 -27.62
CA PRO A 85 22.46 14.69 -26.89
C PRO A 85 21.22 13.91 -26.44
N TRP A 86 20.78 12.94 -27.27
CA TRP A 86 19.71 12.01 -26.97
C TRP A 86 19.82 11.27 -25.63
N LEU A 87 21.00 10.96 -25.06
CA LEU A 87 21.07 10.25 -23.78
C LEU A 87 20.74 11.18 -22.61
N ALA A 88 21.27 12.41 -22.63
CA ALA A 88 20.89 13.46 -21.67
C ALA A 88 19.43 13.88 -21.90
N GLU A 89 18.98 13.95 -23.15
CA GLU A 89 17.58 14.17 -23.50
C GLU A 89 16.68 13.00 -23.07
N VAL A 90 17.14 11.74 -23.12
CA VAL A 90 16.40 10.56 -22.64
C VAL A 90 16.32 10.57 -21.13
N PHE A 91 17.42 10.84 -20.42
CA PHE A 91 17.39 10.94 -18.96
C PHE A 91 16.64 12.17 -18.47
N ASN A 92 16.68 13.29 -19.20
CA ASN A 92 15.79 14.43 -18.98
C ASN A 92 14.34 14.03 -19.24
N ALA A 93 14.07 13.27 -20.31
CA ALA A 93 12.75 12.81 -20.68
C ALA A 93 12.16 11.83 -19.65
N ILE A 94 12.96 11.08 -18.87
CA ILE A 94 12.44 10.13 -17.88
C ILE A 94 11.57 10.82 -16.82
N PRO A 95 12.03 11.85 -16.07
CA PRO A 95 11.18 12.69 -15.24
C PRO A 95 9.92 13.16 -15.96
N TRP A 96 10.02 13.64 -17.20
CA TRP A 96 8.89 14.16 -17.99
C TRP A 96 7.88 13.09 -18.41
N ILE A 97 8.35 11.91 -18.80
CA ILE A 97 7.53 10.73 -19.12
C ILE A 97 6.78 10.31 -17.86
N LEU A 98 7.47 10.27 -16.72
CA LEU A 98 6.84 9.93 -15.44
C LEU A 98 5.85 11.04 -14.98
N THR A 99 6.13 12.32 -15.25
CA THR A 99 5.19 13.43 -15.01
C THR A 99 3.96 13.29 -15.89
N GLY A 100 4.15 12.95 -17.17
CA GLY A 100 3.06 12.68 -18.11
C GLY A 100 2.23 11.47 -17.68
N ILE A 101 2.87 10.41 -17.17
CA ILE A 101 2.18 9.24 -16.58
C ILE A 101 1.38 9.66 -15.34
N LEU A 102 1.94 10.48 -14.45
CA LEU A 102 1.26 10.97 -13.26
C LEU A 102 0.05 11.86 -13.62
N ILE A 103 0.21 12.80 -14.55
CA ILE A 103 -0.87 13.65 -15.05
C ILE A 103 -1.94 12.79 -15.74
N TRP A 104 -1.53 11.79 -16.53
CA TRP A 104 -2.45 10.83 -17.13
C TRP A 104 -3.26 10.08 -16.08
N ILE A 105 -2.62 9.57 -15.03
CA ILE A 105 -3.26 8.92 -13.89
C ILE A 105 -4.27 9.87 -13.23
N LEU A 106 -3.88 11.12 -12.94
CA LEU A 106 -4.76 12.10 -12.31
C LEU A 106 -5.96 12.45 -13.19
N ILE A 107 -5.76 12.68 -14.48
CA ILE A 107 -6.83 12.95 -15.45
C ILE A 107 -7.74 11.72 -15.57
N TYR A 108 -7.17 10.51 -15.64
CA TYR A 108 -7.92 9.26 -15.71
C TYR A 108 -8.79 9.07 -14.47
N PHE A 109 -8.24 9.25 -13.27
CA PHE A 109 -9.00 9.09 -12.04
C PHE A 109 -10.02 10.21 -11.83
N ALA A 110 -9.72 11.46 -12.19
CA ALA A 110 -10.68 12.57 -12.14
C ALA A 110 -11.82 12.37 -13.15
N ALA A 111 -11.51 11.98 -14.38
CA ALA A 111 -12.52 11.68 -15.39
C ALA A 111 -13.33 10.41 -15.05
N ARG A 112 -12.68 9.38 -14.48
CA ARG A 112 -13.36 8.20 -13.95
C ARG A 112 -14.28 8.59 -12.80
N MET A 113 -13.81 9.35 -11.82
CA MET A 113 -14.61 9.84 -10.69
C MET A 113 -15.81 10.64 -11.19
N PHE A 114 -15.61 11.56 -12.14
CA PHE A 114 -16.69 12.34 -12.73
C PHE A 114 -17.68 11.46 -13.52
N LEU A 115 -17.22 10.53 -14.36
CA LEU A 115 -18.09 9.69 -15.19
C LEU A 115 -18.80 8.58 -14.41
N VAL A 116 -18.16 8.02 -13.38
CA VAL A 116 -18.75 7.02 -12.47
C VAL A 116 -19.80 7.68 -11.57
N ASN A 117 -19.55 8.90 -11.08
CA ASN A 117 -20.49 9.59 -10.19
C ASN A 117 -21.56 10.41 -10.93
N SER A 118 -21.36 10.84 -12.19
CA SER A 118 -22.34 11.70 -12.91
C SER A 118 -22.98 11.09 -14.18
N ILE A 119 -22.45 9.99 -14.75
CA ILE A 119 -23.00 9.34 -15.97
C ILE A 119 -23.07 7.81 -15.79
N GLY A 120 -23.53 7.38 -14.61
CA GLY A 120 -23.44 6.02 -14.05
C GLY A 120 -24.14 4.85 -14.77
N ALA A 121 -24.38 4.88 -16.09
CA ALA A 121 -25.01 3.73 -16.77
C ALA A 121 -24.52 3.43 -18.21
N ARG A 122 -23.49 4.11 -18.73
CA ARG A 122 -23.12 3.97 -20.17
C ARG A 122 -21.64 3.74 -20.48
N THR A 123 -20.79 3.42 -19.51
CA THR A 123 -19.37 3.14 -19.78
C THR A 123 -19.19 1.77 -20.42
N THR A 124 -19.30 1.71 -21.75
CA THR A 124 -18.88 0.54 -22.53
C THR A 124 -17.35 0.44 -22.57
N PRO A 125 -16.75 -0.77 -22.76
CA PRO A 125 -15.30 -0.93 -22.88
C PRO A 125 -14.66 -0.02 -23.94
N LYS A 126 -15.43 0.36 -24.96
CA LYS A 126 -15.02 1.27 -26.03
C LYS A 126 -14.84 2.71 -25.55
N ILE A 127 -15.70 3.19 -24.64
CA ILE A 127 -15.60 4.53 -24.05
C ILE A 127 -14.42 4.60 -23.07
N SER A 128 -14.23 3.57 -22.24
CA SER A 128 -13.05 3.49 -21.35
C SER A 128 -11.74 3.46 -22.13
N LYS A 129 -11.69 2.73 -23.25
CA LYS A 129 -10.53 2.74 -24.16
C LYS A 129 -10.28 4.13 -24.75
N ASN A 130 -11.34 4.81 -25.19
CA ASN A 130 -11.22 6.18 -25.71
C ASN A 130 -10.80 7.19 -24.64
N LEU A 131 -11.19 6.99 -23.38
CA LEU A 131 -10.80 7.83 -22.25
C LEU A 131 -9.33 7.64 -21.87
N ILE A 132 -8.87 6.38 -21.85
CA ILE A 132 -7.46 6.04 -21.63
C ILE A 132 -6.60 6.69 -22.71
N ILE A 133 -6.98 6.52 -23.97
CA ILE A 133 -6.27 7.10 -25.12
C ILE A 133 -6.36 8.63 -25.10
N GLY A 134 -7.54 9.20 -24.82
CA GLY A 134 -7.76 10.64 -24.78
C GLY A 134 -7.00 11.34 -23.66
N GLY A 135 -7.05 10.79 -22.45
CA GLY A 135 -6.25 11.25 -21.32
C GLY A 135 -4.75 11.15 -21.62
N PHE A 136 -4.32 10.07 -22.29
CA PHE A 136 -2.91 9.89 -22.66
C PHE A 136 -2.47 10.96 -23.66
N VAL A 137 -3.30 11.23 -24.68
CA VAL A 137 -3.05 12.29 -25.67
C VAL A 137 -3.00 13.68 -25.01
N ILE A 138 -3.91 13.98 -24.08
CA ILE A 138 -3.92 15.27 -23.36
C ILE A 138 -2.69 15.42 -22.47
N ALA A 139 -2.33 14.39 -21.69
CA ALA A 139 -1.14 14.41 -20.86
C ALA A 139 0.13 14.60 -21.70
N LEU A 140 0.17 13.97 -22.88
CA LEU A 140 1.28 14.12 -23.83
C LEU A 140 1.32 15.54 -24.42
N LEU A 141 0.17 16.13 -24.79
CA LEU A 141 0.09 17.52 -25.26
C LEU A 141 0.50 18.54 -24.19
N VAL A 142 0.09 18.34 -22.93
CA VAL A 142 0.50 19.22 -21.81
C VAL A 142 1.99 19.10 -21.54
N SER A 143 2.53 17.88 -21.55
CA SER A 143 3.96 17.63 -21.35
C SER A 143 4.80 18.26 -22.48
N VAL A 144 4.33 18.15 -23.73
CA VAL A 144 5.01 18.77 -24.89
C VAL A 144 4.90 20.30 -24.89
N SER A 145 3.74 20.86 -24.57
CA SER A 145 3.53 22.32 -24.58
C SER A 145 4.20 23.06 -23.41
N THR A 146 4.48 22.37 -22.31
CA THR A 146 5.20 22.92 -21.17
C THR A 146 6.70 22.64 -21.21
N TYR A 147 7.18 21.88 -22.22
CA TYR A 147 8.58 21.51 -22.39
C TYR A 147 9.52 22.74 -22.40
N ASP A 148 9.24 23.75 -23.23
CA ASP A 148 10.05 24.97 -23.35
C ASP A 148 10.12 25.82 -22.06
N TYR A 149 9.11 25.75 -21.19
CA TYR A 149 9.09 26.49 -19.92
C TYR A 149 9.95 25.81 -18.85
N TYR A 150 10.09 24.49 -18.92
CA TYR A 150 10.85 23.69 -17.97
C TYR A 150 12.27 23.37 -18.44
N GLU A 151 12.54 23.39 -19.74
CA GLU A 151 13.89 23.33 -20.34
C GLU A 151 14.77 24.50 -19.87
N ARG A 152 14.17 25.63 -19.47
CA ARG A 152 14.84 26.77 -18.84
C ARG A 152 15.23 26.56 -17.36
N GLY A 153 14.83 25.42 -16.77
CA GLY A 153 15.31 24.93 -15.49
C GLY A 153 14.54 25.42 -14.25
N PHE A 154 14.18 24.49 -13.36
CA PHE A 154 13.65 24.72 -12.00
C PHE A 154 14.63 25.52 -11.07
N TRP A 155 15.83 25.80 -11.57
CA TRP A 155 16.98 26.34 -10.86
C TRP A 155 17.01 27.87 -10.76
N GLU A 156 16.36 28.60 -11.69
CA GLU A 156 16.19 30.05 -11.53
C GLU A 156 15.32 30.42 -10.31
N VAL A 157 14.58 29.44 -9.76
CA VAL A 157 13.72 29.60 -8.58
C VAL A 157 14.39 29.18 -7.27
N LYS A 158 15.71 28.93 -7.28
CA LYS A 158 16.56 28.60 -6.11
C LYS A 158 16.05 27.47 -5.22
N GLY A 159 15.38 26.47 -5.80
CA GLY A 159 14.97 25.24 -5.09
C GLY A 159 14.34 25.50 -3.71
N LEU A 160 13.47 26.51 -3.59
CA LEU A 160 12.81 26.90 -2.34
C LEU A 160 13.77 27.13 -1.14
N GLY A 161 14.97 27.65 -1.38
CA GLY A 161 15.93 28.05 -0.33
C GLY A 161 16.89 26.96 0.15
N ALA A 162 16.96 25.82 -0.53
CA ALA A 162 17.83 24.70 -0.11
C ALA A 162 19.30 24.82 -0.58
N MET A 163 19.65 25.82 -1.39
CA MET A 163 20.93 25.86 -2.12
C MET A 163 21.64 27.23 -2.13
N ASP A 164 21.58 27.96 -1.02
CA ASP A 164 22.18 29.31 -0.93
C ASP A 164 23.73 29.33 -0.96
N ASP A 165 24.41 28.19 -0.77
CA ASP A 165 25.88 28.13 -0.60
C ASP A 165 26.70 27.87 -1.88
N ILE A 166 26.07 27.68 -3.05
CA ILE A 166 26.75 27.28 -4.30
C ILE A 166 27.61 28.41 -4.91
N GLU A 167 27.20 29.66 -4.77
CA GLU A 167 27.93 30.84 -5.29
C GLU A 167 29.32 31.01 -4.65
N THR A 168 29.50 30.42 -3.46
CA THR A 168 30.78 30.42 -2.73
C THR A 168 31.77 29.40 -3.30
N LEU A 169 31.29 28.34 -3.97
CA LEU A 169 32.11 27.30 -4.61
C LEU A 169 32.64 27.73 -5.98
N GLU A 170 31.89 28.53 -6.73
CA GLU A 170 32.32 29.02 -8.06
C GLU A 170 33.53 29.97 -7.99
N LYS A 171 33.68 30.75 -6.91
CA LYS A 171 34.83 31.65 -6.71
C LYS A 171 36.16 30.94 -6.47
N MET A 172 36.16 29.61 -6.28
CA MET A 172 37.37 28.83 -6.00
C MET A 172 38.06 28.28 -7.27
N TYR A 173 37.50 28.50 -8.47
CA TYR A 173 37.97 27.91 -9.74
C TYR A 173 39.04 28.72 -10.51
N ASP A 174 39.41 29.93 -10.08
CA ASP A 174 40.44 30.78 -10.72
C ASP A 174 41.84 30.64 -10.05
N GLN A 175 42.44 29.44 -10.01
CA GLN A 175 43.79 29.24 -9.42
C GLN A 175 44.88 28.90 -10.45
N PRO A 176 46.15 29.33 -10.22
CA PRO A 176 47.25 29.12 -11.17
C PRO A 176 47.63 27.64 -11.31
N LEU A 177 48.10 27.28 -12.51
CA LEU A 177 48.60 25.94 -12.86
C LEU A 177 49.93 25.67 -12.14
N ASP A 178 50.20 24.40 -11.81
CA ASP A 178 51.47 23.69 -12.07
C ASP A 178 51.42 22.24 -11.53
N TYR A 179 51.37 21.26 -12.45
CA TYR A 179 51.79 19.85 -12.24
C TYR A 179 51.95 19.08 -13.56
N VAL A 180 52.83 18.08 -13.56
CA VAL A 180 53.11 17.10 -14.64
C VAL A 180 52.88 15.67 -14.15
N ILE A 181 51.99 14.92 -14.82
CA ILE A 181 51.78 13.48 -14.60
C ILE A 181 52.79 12.66 -15.39
N GLU A 182 53.57 11.82 -14.70
CA GLU A 182 54.29 10.70 -15.33
C GLU A 182 53.79 9.34 -14.79
N TYR A 183 54.08 8.28 -15.55
CA TYR A 183 53.19 7.16 -15.85
C TYR A 183 53.85 5.83 -15.39
N ASP A 184 53.48 5.16 -14.28
CA ASP A 184 53.39 3.67 -14.23
C ASP A 184 52.52 3.01 -13.15
N ASN A 185 51.95 1.88 -13.56
CA ASN A 185 50.92 1.09 -12.88
C ASN A 185 51.55 0.05 -11.95
N GLU A 186 51.10 -0.02 -10.70
CA GLU A 186 50.76 -1.29 -10.02
C GLU A 186 50.03 -1.01 -8.69
N TRP A 187 49.10 -1.88 -8.32
CA TRP A 187 48.20 -1.71 -7.19
C TRP A 187 48.79 -2.34 -5.93
N ALA A 188 48.90 -1.60 -4.82
CA ALA A 188 48.83 -2.18 -3.47
C ALA A 188 48.35 -1.19 -2.42
N VAL A 189 47.66 -1.75 -1.43
CA VAL A 189 46.88 -1.14 -0.34
C VAL A 189 47.73 -0.97 0.92
N GLU A 190 47.34 0.01 1.74
CA GLU A 190 47.77 0.34 3.11
C GLU A 190 49.06 1.16 3.27
N GLY A 191 48.89 2.48 3.13
CA GLY A 191 49.88 3.51 3.47
C GLY A 191 49.79 4.66 2.48
N ASP A 192 49.10 5.74 2.86
CA ASP A 192 48.96 7.06 2.22
C ASP A 192 49.28 7.25 0.72
N ILE A 193 48.20 7.59 -0.02
CA ILE A 193 48.09 8.34 -1.29
C ILE A 193 47.95 7.52 -2.60
N ILE A 194 47.16 8.11 -3.51
CA ILE A 194 46.31 7.52 -4.56
C ILE A 194 46.93 7.73 -5.97
N THR A 195 46.96 6.62 -6.71
CA THR A 195 47.15 6.30 -8.14
C THR A 195 46.86 7.32 -9.26
N ALA A 196 47.58 7.22 -10.40
CA ALA A 196 47.08 6.81 -11.75
C ALA A 196 47.60 7.60 -12.98
N LYS A 197 47.77 6.85 -14.08
CA LYS A 197 48.08 7.25 -15.47
C LYS A 197 46.92 8.06 -16.14
N MET A 198 47.11 9.36 -16.42
CA MET A 198 46.24 10.28 -17.22
C MET A 198 46.85 10.79 -18.55
N SER A 199 46.17 10.57 -19.69
CA SER A 199 46.68 10.97 -21.02
C SER A 199 46.50 12.49 -21.31
N SER A 200 47.13 12.98 -22.37
CA SER A 200 47.38 14.37 -22.77
C SER A 200 46.18 15.32 -22.99
N SER A 201 44.96 14.94 -22.57
CA SER A 201 43.76 15.79 -22.63
C SER A 201 43.44 16.51 -21.31
N TYR A 202 44.27 16.32 -20.27
CA TYR A 202 44.15 16.94 -18.95
C TYR A 202 45.14 18.10 -18.71
N LYS A 203 45.48 18.85 -19.75
CA LYS A 203 46.55 19.86 -19.69
C LYS A 203 46.35 21.02 -18.69
N ASN A 204 45.14 21.22 -18.16
CA ASN A 204 44.80 22.41 -17.35
C ASN A 204 44.16 22.10 -15.99
N ALA A 205 44.35 20.91 -15.41
CA ALA A 205 43.76 20.57 -14.11
C ALA A 205 44.83 20.37 -13.02
N LEU A 206 44.68 21.08 -11.91
CA LEU A 206 45.56 21.02 -10.75
C LEU A 206 45.06 19.95 -9.76
N TYR A 207 45.89 18.94 -9.46
CA TYR A 207 45.60 17.95 -8.43
C TYR A 207 46.81 17.81 -7.52
N GLN A 208 46.66 18.20 -6.26
CA GLN A 208 47.63 17.92 -5.22
C GLN A 208 46.94 17.09 -4.12
N PRO A 209 47.63 16.14 -3.47
CA PRO A 209 47.16 15.51 -2.25
C PRO A 209 46.70 16.54 -1.22
N THR A 210 45.90 16.13 -0.23
CA THR A 210 45.41 17.01 0.85
C THR A 210 46.57 17.44 1.76
N ASN A 211 47.37 18.37 1.26
CA ASN A 211 48.46 19.06 1.93
C ASN A 211 48.05 20.52 2.14
N GLU A 212 48.50 21.12 3.24
CA GLU A 212 48.13 22.48 3.63
C GLU A 212 48.69 23.55 2.68
N TYR A 213 49.84 23.30 2.06
CA TYR A 213 50.53 24.24 1.16
C TYR A 213 50.59 23.69 -0.27
N PHE A 214 50.45 24.56 -1.28
CA PHE A 214 50.66 24.17 -2.67
C PHE A 214 52.14 23.98 -3.00
N ILE A 215 52.53 22.88 -3.65
CA ILE A 215 53.93 22.56 -3.97
C ILE A 215 54.23 22.93 -5.44
N ASP A 216 55.34 23.63 -5.67
CA ASP A 216 55.89 23.99 -6.99
C ASP A 216 56.74 22.84 -7.55
N PHE A 217 56.12 22.00 -8.36
CA PHE A 217 56.79 20.87 -9.01
C PHE A 217 57.52 21.23 -10.32
N LEU A 218 57.19 22.38 -10.90
CA LEU A 218 57.81 22.83 -12.17
C LEU A 218 59.06 23.68 -11.95
N ASP A 219 59.40 23.95 -10.69
CA ASP A 219 60.51 24.82 -10.31
C ASP A 219 60.38 26.22 -10.95
N THR A 220 59.16 26.75 -11.00
CA THR A 220 58.83 28.03 -11.65
C THR A 220 59.62 29.22 -11.06
N ASN A 221 60.08 29.07 -9.81
CA ASN A 221 60.92 30.03 -9.07
C ASN A 221 62.43 29.72 -9.09
N ASN A 222 62.90 28.77 -9.91
CA ASN A 222 64.30 28.34 -10.06
C ASN A 222 65.00 28.05 -8.73
N HIS A 223 64.34 27.28 -7.87
CA HIS A 223 64.83 26.91 -6.56
C HIS A 223 65.81 25.73 -6.57
N GLN A 224 65.65 24.87 -7.56
CA GLN A 224 66.56 23.78 -7.83
C GLN A 224 67.76 24.30 -8.63
N ASN A 225 68.95 24.25 -8.04
CA ASN A 225 70.19 24.67 -8.70
C ASN A 225 71.19 23.52 -8.74
N GLU A 226 71.33 22.92 -9.92
CA GLU A 226 72.20 21.76 -10.14
C GLU A 226 73.69 22.11 -10.07
N ASP A 227 74.12 23.26 -10.60
CA ASP A 227 75.52 23.72 -10.59
C ASP A 227 76.07 23.88 -9.17
N LEU A 228 75.22 24.34 -8.25
CA LEU A 228 75.55 24.54 -6.84
C LEU A 228 75.21 23.32 -5.96
N LYS A 229 74.58 22.27 -6.53
CA LYS A 229 74.05 21.09 -5.81
C LYS A 229 73.10 21.48 -4.66
N ILE A 230 72.25 22.47 -4.91
CA ILE A 230 71.29 23.01 -3.97
C ILE A 230 69.89 22.56 -4.39
N ASN A 231 69.21 21.82 -3.52
CA ASN A 231 67.86 21.25 -3.68
C ASN A 231 67.67 20.33 -4.87
N THR A 232 68.68 20.15 -5.72
CA THR A 232 68.66 19.17 -6.80
C THR A 232 70.06 18.64 -7.06
N PHE A 233 70.12 17.47 -7.66
CA PHE A 233 71.33 16.88 -8.20
C PHE A 233 70.93 15.89 -9.30
N SER A 234 71.74 15.82 -10.36
CA SER A 234 71.71 14.68 -11.27
C SER A 234 73.13 14.18 -11.57
N THR A 235 73.24 12.88 -11.81
CA THR A 235 74.46 12.24 -12.34
C THR A 235 74.08 11.30 -13.46
N GLU A 236 74.90 11.31 -14.51
CA GLU A 236 74.87 10.32 -15.58
C GLU A 236 76.28 9.77 -15.81
N GLY A 237 76.34 8.50 -16.18
CA GLY A 237 77.61 7.83 -16.45
C GLY A 237 77.41 6.58 -17.30
N SER A 238 78.52 6.09 -17.83
CA SER A 238 78.58 4.83 -18.56
C SER A 238 79.70 3.97 -18.00
N ILE A 239 79.35 2.75 -17.60
CA ILE A 239 80.30 1.78 -17.07
C ILE A 239 80.59 0.77 -18.18
N LEU A 240 81.87 0.60 -18.53
CA LEU A 240 82.36 -0.45 -19.42
C LEU A 240 82.90 -1.59 -18.55
N GLU A 241 82.28 -2.76 -18.60
CA GLU A 241 82.72 -3.91 -17.81
C GLU A 241 83.26 -5.05 -18.67
N SER A 242 84.52 -5.41 -18.40
CA SER A 242 85.20 -6.59 -18.91
C SER A 242 85.58 -7.48 -17.73
N PHE A 243 84.74 -8.46 -17.40
CA PHE A 243 84.99 -9.58 -16.47
C PHE A 243 86.09 -9.37 -15.41
N SER A 244 85.83 -8.48 -14.45
CA SER A 244 86.48 -8.49 -13.14
C SER A 244 85.54 -7.85 -12.13
N ASN A 245 85.20 -8.56 -11.05
CA ASN A 245 84.38 -8.08 -9.93
C ASN A 245 84.87 -6.70 -9.43
N SER A 246 84.32 -5.63 -9.99
CA SER A 246 84.49 -4.26 -9.53
C SER A 246 83.11 -3.76 -9.14
N GLU A 247 82.85 -3.69 -7.83
CA GLU A 247 81.73 -2.93 -7.29
C GLU A 247 81.91 -1.48 -7.77
N ASN A 248 81.04 -1.03 -8.66
CA ASN A 248 81.07 0.34 -9.18
C ASN A 248 80.15 1.21 -8.31
N GLU A 249 80.68 1.59 -7.16
CA GLU A 249 80.01 2.50 -6.21
C GLU A 249 80.33 3.95 -6.60
N THR A 250 79.30 4.74 -6.85
CA THR A 250 79.43 6.20 -6.99
C THR A 250 78.70 6.88 -5.85
N SER A 251 79.33 7.86 -5.21
CA SER A 251 78.73 8.62 -4.13
C SER A 251 78.96 10.12 -4.29
N GLY A 252 78.10 10.90 -3.65
CA GLY A 252 78.15 12.36 -3.68
C GLY A 252 77.34 13.00 -2.57
N SER A 253 77.25 14.34 -2.59
CA SER A 253 76.48 15.11 -1.62
C SER A 253 75.74 16.27 -2.28
N PHE A 254 74.65 16.69 -1.66
CA PHE A 254 73.86 17.87 -2.02
C PHE A 254 73.19 18.44 -0.76
N THR A 255 72.75 19.69 -0.84
CA THR A 255 72.16 20.41 0.30
C THR A 255 70.70 20.73 0.03
N ILE A 256 69.81 20.46 1.00
CA ILE A 256 68.42 20.92 0.98
C ILE A 256 68.28 22.16 1.85
N THR A 257 67.86 23.28 1.26
CA THR A 257 67.67 24.56 1.96
C THR A 257 66.49 24.52 2.92
N ASN A 258 66.61 25.18 4.07
CA ASN A 258 65.51 25.35 5.02
C ASN A 258 64.68 26.60 4.68
N MET A 259 63.37 26.42 4.57
CA MET A 259 62.40 27.45 4.14
C MET A 259 61.39 27.83 5.22
N GLY A 260 61.69 27.50 6.48
CA GLY A 260 60.70 27.61 7.56
C GLY A 260 59.66 26.48 7.56
N LEU A 261 59.91 25.39 6.82
CA LEU A 261 59.14 24.15 6.89
C LEU A 261 59.92 23.08 7.65
N ASP A 262 59.21 22.28 8.44
CA ASP A 262 59.81 21.15 9.16
C ASP A 262 60.30 20.05 8.19
N SER A 263 59.63 19.88 7.05
CA SER A 263 59.99 18.92 6.00
C SER A 263 59.58 19.39 4.62
N VAL A 264 60.36 19.01 3.59
CA VAL A 264 60.09 19.30 2.17
C VAL A 264 59.93 18.00 1.38
N PRO A 265 59.05 17.96 0.38
CA PRO A 265 58.89 16.81 -0.51
C PRO A 265 60.10 16.69 -1.45
N ILE A 266 60.61 15.48 -1.61
CA ILE A 266 61.65 15.17 -2.59
C ILE A 266 61.18 14.05 -3.51
N LYS A 267 61.66 14.08 -4.75
CA LYS A 267 61.56 12.99 -5.72
C LYS A 267 62.95 12.44 -5.99
N MET A 268 63.11 11.14 -5.78
CA MET A 268 64.34 10.39 -6.00
C MET A 268 64.12 9.42 -7.16
N SER A 269 64.89 9.59 -8.23
CA SER A 269 64.76 8.84 -9.49
C SER A 269 66.10 8.20 -9.87
N CYS A 270 66.07 6.97 -10.35
CA CYS A 270 67.26 6.28 -10.83
C CYS A 270 66.90 5.31 -11.96
N SER A 271 67.76 5.18 -12.95
CA SER A 271 67.62 4.19 -14.01
C SER A 271 68.98 3.66 -14.46
N ALA A 272 69.07 2.35 -14.69
CA ALA A 272 70.23 1.68 -15.27
C ALA A 272 69.79 0.89 -16.51
N LYS A 273 70.48 1.09 -17.64
CA LYS A 273 70.16 0.43 -18.92
C LYS A 273 71.42 -0.16 -19.55
N THR A 274 71.35 -1.45 -19.92
CA THR A 274 72.42 -2.15 -20.62
C THR A 274 72.33 -1.98 -22.13
N SER A 275 73.47 -2.02 -22.81
CA SER A 275 73.57 -1.90 -24.27
C SER A 275 73.07 -3.13 -25.05
N ILE A 276 72.90 -4.28 -24.38
CA ILE A 276 72.51 -5.55 -25.01
C ILE A 276 71.33 -6.14 -24.22
N ARG A 277 70.26 -6.52 -24.94
CA ARG A 277 69.10 -7.20 -24.34
C ARG A 277 69.44 -8.66 -24.03
N ASN A 278 68.89 -9.18 -22.92
CA ASN A 278 68.96 -10.60 -22.53
C ASN A 278 70.35 -11.14 -22.14
N VAL A 279 71.23 -10.30 -21.60
CA VAL A 279 72.55 -10.70 -21.09
C VAL A 279 72.61 -10.40 -19.60
N GLY A 280 72.29 -11.40 -18.76
CA GLY A 280 72.31 -11.29 -17.29
C GLY A 280 71.21 -10.40 -16.67
N THR A 281 71.28 -10.22 -15.35
CA THR A 281 70.41 -9.35 -14.54
C THR A 281 71.24 -8.27 -13.88
N VAL A 282 70.90 -7.00 -14.09
CA VAL A 282 71.56 -5.88 -13.39
C VAL A 282 70.78 -5.54 -12.13
N THR A 283 71.42 -5.66 -10.98
CA THR A 283 70.92 -5.14 -9.71
C THR A 283 71.43 -3.71 -9.51
N SER A 284 70.55 -2.83 -9.04
CA SER A 284 70.89 -1.44 -8.77
C SER A 284 70.31 -1.03 -7.43
N SER A 285 71.07 -0.29 -6.64
CA SER A 285 70.58 0.28 -5.38
C SER A 285 71.00 1.74 -5.28
N PHE A 286 70.05 2.62 -5.03
CA PHE A 286 70.25 4.04 -4.80
C PHE A 286 69.78 4.41 -3.40
N VAL A 287 70.73 4.80 -2.54
CA VAL A 287 70.49 5.05 -1.12
C VAL A 287 70.83 6.48 -0.76
N LEU A 288 69.94 7.12 -0.01
CA LEU A 288 70.08 8.47 0.50
C LEU A 288 70.31 8.43 2.02
N TYR A 289 71.38 9.08 2.46
CA TYR A 289 71.78 9.17 3.86
C TYR A 289 71.74 10.59 4.39
N LYS A 290 71.42 10.73 5.67
CA LYS A 290 71.59 11.94 6.46
C LYS A 290 72.32 11.61 7.75
N ASN A 291 73.42 12.30 8.04
CA ASN A 291 74.26 12.01 9.22
C ASN A 291 74.66 10.53 9.38
N SER A 292 74.92 9.84 8.25
CA SER A 292 75.23 8.40 8.20
C SER A 292 74.09 7.44 8.59
N GLU A 293 72.85 7.92 8.69
CA GLU A 293 71.63 7.10 8.78
C GLU A 293 70.91 7.06 7.44
N GLU A 294 70.43 5.88 7.06
CA GLU A 294 69.65 5.66 5.83
C GLU A 294 68.26 6.31 5.96
N VAL A 295 67.92 7.21 5.04
CA VAL A 295 66.64 7.94 5.01
C VAL A 295 65.67 7.33 3.99
N LEU A 296 66.21 6.91 2.85
CA LEU A 296 65.51 6.36 1.70
C LEU A 296 66.42 5.39 0.93
N SER A 297 65.85 4.29 0.45
CA SER A 297 66.51 3.36 -0.48
C SER A 297 65.57 3.03 -1.64
N SER A 298 66.07 3.05 -2.87
CA SER A 298 65.39 2.56 -4.07
C SER A 298 66.24 1.49 -4.74
N ASP A 299 65.61 0.47 -5.32
CA ASP A 299 66.25 -0.48 -6.23
C ASP A 299 66.30 0.02 -7.69
N CYS A 300 65.98 1.31 -7.90
CA CYS A 300 65.83 1.96 -9.20
C CYS A 300 64.71 1.35 -10.07
N SER A 301 63.76 0.63 -9.48
CA SER A 301 62.57 0.13 -10.19
C SER A 301 61.48 1.20 -10.33
N LEU A 302 61.36 2.09 -9.34
CA LEU A 302 60.36 3.14 -9.27
C LEU A 302 60.95 4.42 -8.65
N ASP A 303 60.40 5.56 -9.07
CA ASP A 303 60.63 6.85 -8.44
C ASP A 303 60.07 6.83 -7.01
N ILE A 304 60.82 7.37 -6.05
CA ILE A 304 60.38 7.49 -4.66
C ILE A 304 60.08 8.96 -4.35
N GLU A 305 58.89 9.22 -3.84
CA GLU A 305 58.49 10.53 -3.30
C GLU A 305 58.33 10.45 -1.78
N LYS A 306 59.02 11.34 -1.04
CA LYS A 306 58.90 11.39 0.42
C LYS A 306 59.22 12.78 0.96
N PHE A 307 58.66 13.10 2.12
CA PHE A 307 59.02 14.30 2.87
C PHE A 307 60.28 14.07 3.71
N VAL A 308 61.28 14.93 3.56
CA VAL A 308 62.54 14.89 4.33
C VAL A 308 62.83 16.24 4.96
N THR A 309 63.62 16.26 6.04
CA THR A 309 63.96 17.49 6.75
C THR A 309 65.09 18.25 6.01
N PRO A 310 65.10 19.59 5.96
CA PRO A 310 66.21 20.35 5.38
C PRO A 310 67.59 20.01 5.98
N GLY A 311 68.67 20.15 5.20
CA GLY A 311 70.05 19.88 5.63
C GLY A 311 70.94 19.24 4.56
N GLU A 312 72.15 18.84 4.97
CA GLU A 312 73.12 18.15 4.11
C GLU A 312 72.78 16.67 3.96
N TYR A 313 72.85 16.17 2.73
CA TYR A 313 72.61 14.76 2.40
C TYR A 313 73.77 14.20 1.59
N THR A 314 74.04 12.91 1.82
CA THR A 314 74.98 12.11 1.02
C THR A 314 74.22 10.97 0.37
N TRP A 315 74.57 10.63 -0.86
CA TRP A 315 73.93 9.55 -1.60
C TRP A 315 74.97 8.57 -2.11
N GLU A 316 74.52 7.33 -2.31
CA GLU A 316 75.32 6.22 -2.80
C GLU A 316 74.51 5.45 -3.85
N LEU A 317 75.09 5.27 -5.03
CA LEU A 317 74.53 4.48 -6.11
C LEU A 317 75.47 3.31 -6.38
N ASN A 318 74.92 2.10 -6.24
CA ASN A 318 75.60 0.86 -6.58
C ASN A 318 74.86 0.17 -7.73
N ILE A 319 75.61 -0.32 -8.71
CA ILE A 319 75.10 -1.03 -9.88
C ILE A 319 75.96 -2.27 -10.04
N ASP A 320 75.37 -3.44 -9.81
CA ASP A 320 76.04 -4.73 -9.85
C ASP A 320 75.34 -5.68 -10.83
N PRO A 321 75.96 -6.02 -11.97
CA PRO A 321 75.43 -6.98 -12.91
C PRO A 321 75.77 -8.43 -12.55
N GLU A 322 74.73 -9.23 -12.32
CA GLU A 322 74.80 -10.67 -12.08
C GLU A 322 74.56 -11.49 -13.38
N ASP A 323 75.12 -12.70 -13.44
CA ASP A 323 74.89 -13.70 -14.51
C ASP A 323 75.30 -13.29 -15.96
N ILE A 324 76.39 -12.53 -16.13
CA ILE A 324 76.95 -12.25 -17.47
C ILE A 324 77.77 -13.45 -18.00
N GLU A 325 77.50 -13.91 -19.24
CA GLU A 325 78.28 -14.96 -19.91
C GLU A 325 79.75 -14.53 -20.18
N SER A 326 80.71 -15.45 -19.99
CA SER A 326 82.14 -15.12 -20.13
C SER A 326 82.50 -14.73 -21.57
N GLY A 327 82.94 -13.49 -21.78
CA GLY A 327 83.48 -12.99 -23.06
C GLY A 327 82.69 -11.88 -23.74
N SER A 328 81.62 -11.36 -23.11
CA SER A 328 80.86 -10.21 -23.59
C SER A 328 81.30 -8.90 -22.92
N GLU A 329 81.52 -7.84 -23.72
CA GLU A 329 81.66 -6.45 -23.22
C GLU A 329 80.27 -5.81 -23.21
N ILE A 330 79.81 -5.34 -22.05
CA ILE A 330 78.52 -4.65 -21.89
C ILE A 330 78.76 -3.23 -21.41
N TYR A 331 78.02 -2.28 -21.98
CA TYR A 331 77.95 -0.91 -21.48
C TYR A 331 76.66 -0.75 -20.67
N THR A 332 76.79 -0.35 -19.41
CA THR A 332 75.64 0.03 -18.58
C THR A 332 75.64 1.54 -18.42
N ASN A 333 74.65 2.19 -19.01
CA ASN A 333 74.41 3.61 -18.81
C ASN A 333 73.49 3.78 -17.62
N TYR A 334 73.84 4.68 -16.71
CA TYR A 334 73.02 5.00 -15.56
C TYR A 334 72.73 6.49 -15.46
N THR A 335 71.56 6.80 -14.91
CA THR A 335 71.12 8.14 -14.57
C THR A 335 70.51 8.09 -13.18
N ALA A 336 70.93 8.96 -12.27
CA ALA A 336 70.28 9.13 -10.98
C ALA A 336 70.09 10.62 -10.69
N SER A 337 68.93 10.98 -10.15
CA SER A 337 68.60 12.35 -9.79
C SER A 337 67.77 12.42 -8.52
N ILE A 338 67.94 13.51 -7.79
CA ILE A 338 67.07 13.88 -6.66
C ILE A 338 66.69 15.33 -6.84
N SER A 339 65.39 15.62 -6.77
CA SER A 339 64.83 16.97 -6.79
C SER A 339 64.01 17.19 -5.52
N ALA A 340 64.35 18.23 -4.76
CA ALA A 340 63.56 18.73 -3.65
C ALA A 340 62.68 19.89 -4.15
N PHE A 341 61.39 19.81 -3.84
CA PHE A 341 60.41 20.84 -4.24
C PHE A 341 60.04 21.71 -3.05
N GLN A 342 59.60 22.93 -3.35
CA GLN A 342 59.17 23.90 -2.36
C GLN A 342 57.72 24.33 -2.55
N PRO A 343 57.11 25.02 -1.58
CA PRO A 343 55.80 25.62 -1.80
C PRO A 343 55.82 26.67 -2.92
N LEU A 344 54.72 26.79 -3.64
CA LEU A 344 54.54 27.85 -4.62
C LEU A 344 54.47 29.21 -3.92
N LEU A 345 55.46 30.06 -4.21
CA LEU A 345 55.55 31.43 -3.70
C LEU A 345 54.95 32.42 -4.70
N ILE A 346 54.08 33.29 -4.22
CA ILE A 346 53.38 34.31 -5.01
C ILE A 346 53.70 35.69 -4.43
N TYR A 347 53.88 36.71 -5.27
CA TYR A 347 54.00 38.08 -4.78
C TYR A 347 52.75 38.52 -4.03
N ASN A 348 52.91 39.45 -3.08
CA ASN A 348 51.77 40.01 -2.34
C ASN A 348 50.75 40.76 -3.22
N ASP A 349 51.08 41.07 -4.48
CA ASP A 349 50.18 41.65 -5.47
C ASP A 349 49.39 40.60 -6.30
N GLY A 350 49.58 39.31 -6.02
CA GLY A 350 48.82 38.20 -6.61
C GLY A 350 49.39 37.64 -7.92
N HIS A 351 50.56 38.10 -8.35
CA HIS A 351 51.25 37.56 -9.53
C HIS A 351 52.21 36.42 -9.16
N THR A 352 52.23 35.36 -9.98
CA THR A 352 53.19 34.25 -9.88
C THR A 352 54.60 34.74 -10.18
N MET A 353 55.61 34.23 -9.46
CA MET A 353 57.03 34.63 -9.62
C MET A 353 57.68 33.99 -10.87
N GLU A 354 57.03 34.10 -12.03
CA GLU A 354 57.44 33.41 -13.25
C GLU A 354 58.82 33.90 -13.73
N GLY A 355 59.80 32.99 -13.78
CA GLY A 355 61.12 33.25 -14.36
C GLY A 355 62.07 34.07 -13.48
N GLN A 356 61.79 34.24 -12.18
CA GLN A 356 62.71 34.86 -11.23
C GLN A 356 63.29 33.81 -10.28
N SER A 357 64.61 33.85 -10.06
CA SER A 357 65.28 33.01 -9.08
C SER A 357 65.09 33.60 -7.68
N VAL A 358 64.39 32.90 -6.78
CA VAL A 358 64.30 33.30 -5.38
C VAL A 358 65.53 32.74 -4.64
N ASN A 359 66.51 33.60 -4.35
CA ASN A 359 67.68 33.17 -3.59
C ASN A 359 67.38 33.19 -2.09
N LEU A 360 66.93 32.05 -1.57
CA LEU A 360 66.62 31.86 -0.15
C LEU A 360 67.86 31.89 0.77
N THR A 361 69.07 31.95 0.21
CA THR A 361 70.32 32.09 0.98
C THR A 361 70.84 33.53 1.04
N ALA A 362 70.32 34.43 0.22
CA ALA A 362 70.63 35.85 0.27
C ALA A 362 69.55 36.57 1.11
N GLU A 363 69.95 37.61 1.84
CA GLU A 363 69.08 38.49 2.65
C GLU A 363 68.11 39.34 1.78
N ASP A 364 67.47 38.74 0.77
CA ASP A 364 66.41 39.40 0.01
C ASP A 364 65.13 39.41 0.85
N ASP A 365 64.55 40.60 1.03
CA ASP A 365 63.43 40.95 1.93
C ASP A 365 62.27 39.93 1.84
N GLU A 366 62.15 39.02 2.83
CA GLU A 366 61.05 38.04 3.01
C GLU A 366 59.65 38.69 2.98
N SER A 367 59.56 40.02 3.10
CA SER A 367 58.33 40.80 3.14
C SER A 367 57.59 40.94 1.80
N SER A 368 58.15 40.43 0.70
CA SER A 368 57.66 40.71 -0.67
C SER A 368 56.73 39.63 -1.26
N TYR A 369 56.70 38.41 -0.70
CA TYR A 369 55.98 37.25 -1.23
C TYR A 369 55.35 36.39 -0.13
N SER A 370 54.39 35.52 -0.48
CA SER A 370 53.65 34.65 0.43
C SER A 370 53.41 33.25 -0.13
N MET A 371 53.28 32.24 0.74
CA MET A 371 52.94 30.85 0.38
C MET A 371 51.44 30.69 0.14
N LEU A 372 51.07 29.98 -0.93
CA LEU A 372 49.66 29.67 -1.21
C LEU A 372 49.14 28.48 -0.38
N LEU A 373 48.04 28.68 0.35
CA LEU A 373 47.37 27.63 1.13
C LEU A 373 46.34 26.86 0.30
N ASN A 374 46.30 25.54 0.45
CA ASN A 374 45.31 24.68 -0.18
C ASN A 374 43.94 24.77 0.53
N PRO A 375 42.92 25.36 -0.10
CA PRO A 375 41.62 25.55 0.55
C PRO A 375 40.82 24.24 0.69
N SER A 376 41.22 23.17 -0.03
CA SER A 376 40.58 21.86 0.05
C SER A 376 41.08 21.01 1.24
N TYR A 377 42.23 21.34 1.83
CA TYR A 377 42.82 20.62 2.98
C TYR A 377 41.87 20.51 4.19
N LYS A 378 41.02 21.51 4.43
CA LYS A 378 40.08 21.52 5.57
C LYS A 378 38.70 20.91 5.27
N LYS A 379 38.41 20.51 4.03
CA LYS A 379 37.10 19.93 3.64
C LYS A 379 37.26 18.43 3.43
N ASN A 380 36.79 17.62 4.38
CA ASN A 380 36.79 16.16 4.26
C ASN A 380 35.80 15.71 3.16
N PRO A 381 36.27 15.16 2.02
CA PRO A 381 35.40 14.78 0.91
C PRO A 381 34.38 13.69 1.29
N LYS A 382 34.70 12.84 2.29
CA LYS A 382 33.79 11.78 2.76
C LYS A 382 32.55 12.31 3.51
N SER A 383 32.56 13.57 3.94
CA SER A 383 31.42 14.18 4.65
C SER A 383 30.27 14.58 3.72
N LEU A 384 30.57 14.83 2.44
CA LEU A 384 29.57 15.20 1.43
C LEU A 384 28.77 13.98 0.98
N ASP A 385 29.44 12.86 0.73
CA ASP A 385 28.79 11.57 0.41
C ASP A 385 27.88 11.09 1.53
N ALA A 386 28.31 11.21 2.79
CA ALA A 386 27.51 10.82 3.95
C ALA A 386 26.23 11.66 4.04
N LYS A 387 26.31 12.99 3.86
CA LYS A 387 25.13 13.87 3.90
C LYS A 387 24.15 13.57 2.77
N LEU A 388 24.64 13.27 1.56
CA LEU A 388 23.81 12.91 0.42
C LEU A 388 23.06 11.58 0.63
N ILE A 389 23.76 10.58 1.17
CA ILE A 389 23.18 9.28 1.53
C ILE A 389 22.12 9.46 2.62
N TYR A 390 22.39 10.26 3.66
CA TYR A 390 21.44 10.50 4.74
C TYR A 390 20.17 11.23 4.27
N SER A 391 20.29 12.22 3.37
CA SER A 391 19.12 12.93 2.82
C SER A 391 18.27 12.10 1.87
N LEU A 392 18.87 11.12 1.17
CA LEU A 392 18.16 10.26 0.22
C LEU A 392 17.54 9.02 0.87
N PHE A 393 18.17 8.43 1.89
CA PHE A 393 17.74 7.15 2.45
C PHE A 393 16.74 7.27 3.62
N ILE A 394 16.98 8.18 4.56
CA ILE A 394 16.18 8.22 5.81
C ILE A 394 14.70 8.49 5.51
N PRO A 395 14.32 9.54 4.74
CA PRO A 395 12.91 9.86 4.52
C PRO A 395 12.12 8.73 3.84
N SER A 396 12.73 8.02 2.89
CA SER A 396 12.08 6.92 2.17
C SER A 396 11.82 5.70 3.06
N VAL A 397 12.75 5.39 3.97
CA VAL A 397 12.58 4.28 4.92
C VAL A 397 11.52 4.61 5.97
N THR A 398 11.51 5.83 6.52
CA THR A 398 10.48 6.22 7.50
C THR A 398 9.09 6.28 6.88
N PHE A 399 8.94 6.82 5.67
CA PHE A 399 7.63 6.90 5.01
C PHE A 399 7.12 5.53 4.56
N GLY A 400 8.01 4.68 4.03
CA GLY A 400 7.68 3.28 3.70
C GLY A 400 7.26 2.47 4.93
N ALA A 401 7.95 2.65 6.07
CA ALA A 401 7.57 2.02 7.33
C ALA A 401 6.23 2.53 7.87
N LEU A 402 5.97 3.83 7.77
CA LEU A 402 4.70 4.44 8.18
C LEU A 402 3.53 3.91 7.33
N ALA A 403 3.69 3.87 6.00
CA ALA A 403 2.71 3.33 5.09
C ALA A 403 2.44 1.84 5.37
N TYR A 404 3.49 1.04 5.61
CA TYR A 404 3.35 -0.37 6.00
C TYR A 404 2.58 -0.55 7.31
N VAL A 405 2.88 0.26 8.33
CA VAL A 405 2.18 0.22 9.63
C VAL A 405 0.72 0.62 9.51
N VAL A 406 0.40 1.65 8.71
CA VAL A 406 -0.98 2.08 8.45
C VAL A 406 -1.75 1.02 7.67
N LEU A 407 -1.17 0.46 6.59
CA LEU A 407 -1.77 -0.62 5.80
C LEU A 407 -2.03 -1.87 6.68
N ARG A 408 -1.07 -2.25 7.53
CA ARG A 408 -1.23 -3.35 8.48
C ARG A 408 -2.22 -3.03 9.60
N GLY A 409 -2.37 -1.76 9.97
CA GLY A 409 -3.37 -1.31 10.93
C GLY A 409 -4.80 -1.43 10.42
N MET A 410 -5.01 -1.24 9.11
CA MET A 410 -6.33 -1.30 8.49
C MET A 410 -6.77 -2.73 8.12
N ALA A 411 -5.82 -3.64 7.85
CA ALA A 411 -6.10 -5.07 7.69
C ALA A 411 -6.57 -5.78 8.97
N ARG A 412 -6.45 -5.13 10.14
CA ARG A 412 -6.68 -5.75 11.46
C ARG A 412 -8.13 -6.10 11.78
N GLY A 413 -9.15 -5.50 11.16
CA GLY A 413 -10.54 -5.83 11.52
C GLY A 413 -10.86 -7.31 11.33
N TYR A 414 -10.53 -7.85 10.16
CA TYR A 414 -10.77 -9.25 9.78
C TYR A 414 -9.78 -10.22 10.40
N GLU A 415 -8.50 -9.85 10.43
CA GLU A 415 -7.46 -10.69 11.04
C GLU A 415 -7.61 -10.79 12.56
N TYR A 416 -8.23 -9.79 13.22
CA TYR A 416 -8.47 -9.82 14.66
C TYR A 416 -9.52 -10.85 15.06
N GLU A 417 -10.69 -10.86 14.41
CA GLU A 417 -11.73 -11.89 14.63
C GLU A 417 -11.19 -13.29 14.30
N MET A 418 -10.34 -13.40 13.27
CA MET A 418 -9.71 -14.65 12.87
C MET A 418 -8.73 -15.20 13.91
N ASN A 419 -7.92 -14.35 14.55
CA ASN A 419 -6.96 -14.76 15.59
C ASN A 419 -7.64 -15.19 16.91
N LYS A 420 -8.93 -14.93 17.08
CA LYS A 420 -9.70 -15.41 18.24
C LYS A 420 -10.02 -16.90 18.13
N CYS A 421 -10.12 -17.47 16.91
CA CYS A 421 -10.50 -18.87 16.73
C CYS A 421 -9.36 -19.83 17.14
N TYR A 422 -9.65 -20.76 18.05
CA TYR A 422 -8.71 -21.84 18.44
C TYR A 422 -9.12 -23.25 17.97
N GLY A 423 -10.13 -23.35 17.09
CA GLY A 423 -10.51 -24.61 16.44
C GLY A 423 -11.23 -25.63 17.34
N CYS A 424 -12.22 -25.17 18.12
CA CYS A 424 -13.01 -26.02 19.00
C CYS A 424 -14.18 -26.75 18.32
N ASP A 425 -14.47 -26.44 17.06
CA ASP A 425 -15.51 -27.03 16.21
C ASP A 425 -16.98 -26.88 16.68
N LEU A 426 -17.25 -26.16 17.78
CA LEU A 426 -18.63 -25.92 18.23
C LEU A 426 -19.51 -25.24 17.18
N CYS A 427 -18.93 -24.34 16.38
CA CYS A 427 -19.63 -23.69 15.27
C CYS A 427 -19.99 -24.65 14.13
N ASP A 428 -19.27 -25.77 13.99
CA ASP A 428 -19.57 -26.82 13.01
C ASP A 428 -20.83 -27.57 13.46
N ASP A 429 -20.87 -28.01 14.72
CA ASP A 429 -22.00 -28.73 15.30
C ASP A 429 -23.29 -27.88 15.31
N ALA A 430 -23.18 -26.57 15.55
CA ALA A 430 -24.33 -25.67 15.58
C ALA A 430 -24.83 -25.25 14.19
N CYS A 431 -24.12 -25.55 13.10
CA CYS A 431 -24.45 -25.04 11.77
C CYS A 431 -25.54 -25.88 11.07
N PRO A 432 -26.75 -25.36 10.80
CA PRO A 432 -27.83 -26.14 10.18
C PRO A 432 -27.50 -26.60 8.75
N VAL A 433 -26.58 -25.92 8.07
CA VAL A 433 -26.15 -26.28 6.71
C VAL A 433 -25.43 -27.64 6.68
N ARG A 434 -24.92 -28.10 7.82
CA ARG A 434 -24.23 -29.40 7.95
C ARG A 434 -25.12 -30.61 7.79
N LEU A 435 -26.43 -30.42 7.92
CA LEU A 435 -27.42 -31.48 7.71
C LEU A 435 -27.39 -32.04 6.27
N PHE A 436 -26.97 -31.23 5.29
CA PHE A 436 -26.97 -31.63 3.88
C PHE A 436 -25.64 -31.38 3.15
N ASN A 437 -24.74 -30.54 3.67
CA ASN A 437 -23.38 -30.43 3.16
C ASN A 437 -22.45 -31.39 3.91
N ALA A 438 -22.36 -32.62 3.40
CA ALA A 438 -21.39 -33.61 3.85
C ALA A 438 -19.98 -33.25 3.33
N GLY A 439 -19.21 -32.52 4.15
CA GLY A 439 -17.81 -32.16 3.90
C GLY A 439 -16.96 -32.24 5.18
N ASP A 440 -15.64 -32.05 5.04
CA ASP A 440 -14.72 -31.88 6.18
C ASP A 440 -15.12 -30.65 7.04
N LYS A 441 -14.52 -30.52 8.23
CA LYS A 441 -14.86 -29.53 9.26
C LYS A 441 -15.17 -28.14 8.69
N LEU A 442 -16.33 -27.58 9.06
CA LEU A 442 -16.75 -26.25 8.66
C LEU A 442 -15.92 -25.20 9.37
N ASN A 443 -14.81 -24.81 8.74
CA ASN A 443 -13.98 -23.71 9.18
C ASN A 443 -14.04 -22.59 8.15
N ILE A 444 -15.23 -22.00 7.98
CA ILE A 444 -15.52 -20.90 7.04
C ILE A 444 -14.42 -19.84 7.07
N ILE A 445 -13.90 -19.53 8.26
CA ILE A 445 -12.84 -18.53 8.44
C ILE A 445 -11.47 -19.06 7.97
N TYR A 446 -11.08 -20.27 8.36
CA TYR A 446 -9.75 -20.84 8.05
C TYR A 446 -9.62 -21.32 6.60
N ASN A 447 -10.64 -21.97 6.06
CA ASN A 447 -10.62 -22.53 4.70
C ASN A 447 -10.65 -21.41 3.66
N THR A 448 -11.51 -20.41 3.85
CA THR A 448 -11.51 -19.19 3.03
C THR A 448 -10.18 -18.44 3.08
N TRP A 449 -9.45 -18.49 4.20
CA TRP A 449 -8.11 -17.91 4.34
C TRP A 449 -7.03 -18.68 3.58
N ASN A 450 -7.07 -20.02 3.59
CA ASN A 450 -6.15 -20.86 2.83
C ASN A 450 -6.48 -20.92 1.33
N ASN A 451 -7.53 -20.22 0.89
CA ASN A 451 -8.08 -20.32 -0.46
C ASN A 451 -8.49 -21.77 -0.78
N GLU A 452 -8.92 -22.49 0.26
CA GLU A 452 -9.48 -23.84 0.23
C GLU A 452 -11.01 -23.73 0.24
N ASP A 453 -11.66 -24.54 -0.60
CA ASP A 453 -13.12 -24.67 -0.60
C ASP A 453 -13.53 -25.45 0.65
N ASP A 454 -14.37 -24.85 1.50
CA ASP A 454 -14.83 -25.44 2.75
C ASP A 454 -15.98 -26.44 2.56
N GLY A 455 -16.43 -26.66 1.32
CA GLY A 455 -17.59 -27.49 1.04
C GLY A 455 -18.91 -26.88 1.51
N VAL A 456 -18.90 -25.64 2.01
CA VAL A 456 -20.08 -24.83 2.25
C VAL A 456 -19.95 -23.56 1.44
N PRO A 457 -20.50 -23.53 0.21
CA PRO A 457 -20.46 -22.34 -0.62
C PRO A 457 -20.88 -21.11 0.19
N MET A 458 -20.13 -20.02 0.10
CA MET A 458 -20.35 -18.76 0.84
C MET A 458 -21.83 -18.31 0.85
N TYR A 459 -22.57 -18.66 -0.20
CA TYR A 459 -23.99 -18.33 -0.41
C TYR A 459 -24.99 -19.37 0.11
N THR A 460 -24.53 -20.54 0.57
CA THR A 460 -25.33 -21.52 1.32
C THR A 460 -25.45 -21.15 2.80
N CYS A 461 -24.55 -20.29 3.32
CA CYS A 461 -24.67 -19.79 4.69
C CYS A 461 -26.01 -19.06 4.91
N LEU A 462 -26.74 -19.48 5.94
CA LEU A 462 -28.06 -18.93 6.29
C LEU A 462 -27.99 -17.61 7.06
N THR A 463 -26.79 -17.16 7.45
CA THR A 463 -26.57 -15.94 8.26
C THR A 463 -27.41 -15.91 9.55
N CYS A 464 -27.68 -17.09 10.11
CA CYS A 464 -28.61 -17.26 11.23
C CYS A 464 -28.00 -17.02 12.61
N SER A 465 -26.70 -16.69 12.70
CA SER A 465 -25.95 -16.45 13.94
C SER A 465 -25.77 -17.63 14.89
N ALA A 466 -26.13 -18.86 14.51
CA ALA A 466 -25.94 -20.04 15.38
C ALA A 466 -24.45 -20.24 15.75
N CYS A 467 -23.55 -20.10 14.76
CA CYS A 467 -22.11 -20.20 14.97
C CYS A 467 -21.53 -19.06 15.82
N THR A 468 -22.04 -17.84 15.68
CA THR A 468 -21.64 -16.68 16.51
C THR A 468 -22.00 -16.91 17.98
N ASN A 469 -23.21 -17.42 18.24
CA ASN A 469 -23.72 -17.60 19.60
C ASN A 469 -23.02 -18.73 20.35
N VAL A 470 -22.73 -19.84 19.68
CA VAL A 470 -22.03 -20.98 20.31
C VAL A 470 -20.51 -20.72 20.49
N CYS A 471 -19.97 -19.66 19.90
CA CYS A 471 -18.53 -19.42 19.88
C CYS A 471 -18.01 -18.95 21.26
N PRO A 472 -17.16 -19.74 21.95
CA PRO A 472 -16.63 -19.36 23.27
C PRO A 472 -15.62 -18.21 23.20
N GLN A 473 -15.20 -17.80 22.00
CA GLN A 473 -14.28 -16.68 21.78
C GLN A 473 -14.97 -15.44 21.24
N LEU A 474 -16.30 -15.49 21.09
CA LEU A 474 -17.09 -14.37 20.58
C LEU A 474 -16.56 -13.91 19.20
N VAL A 475 -16.30 -14.89 18.33
CA VAL A 475 -16.00 -14.64 16.92
C VAL A 475 -17.29 -14.24 16.24
N ASP A 476 -17.29 -13.06 15.63
CA ASP A 476 -18.43 -12.57 14.86
C ASP A 476 -18.41 -13.11 13.43
N TYR A 477 -19.01 -14.29 13.24
CA TYR A 477 -19.14 -14.92 11.93
C TYR A 477 -20.10 -14.16 11.01
N ASP A 478 -21.06 -13.42 11.57
CA ASP A 478 -22.07 -12.71 10.79
C ASP A 478 -21.45 -11.53 10.04
N SER A 479 -20.65 -10.72 10.75
CA SER A 479 -19.87 -9.64 10.12
C SER A 479 -18.90 -10.21 9.08
N TYR A 480 -18.23 -11.32 9.38
CA TYR A 480 -17.35 -11.98 8.42
C TYR A 480 -18.09 -12.34 7.12
N VAL A 481 -19.28 -12.93 7.24
CA VAL A 481 -20.07 -13.35 6.07
C VAL A 481 -20.57 -12.15 5.26
N ASP A 482 -21.08 -11.11 5.93
CA ASP A 482 -21.52 -9.86 5.30
C ASP A 482 -20.39 -9.25 4.45
N ILE A 483 -19.20 -9.11 5.03
CA ILE A 483 -18.06 -8.53 4.32
C ILE A 483 -17.60 -9.44 3.18
N ARG A 484 -17.45 -10.75 3.39
CA ARG A 484 -16.97 -11.64 2.33
C ARG A 484 -17.92 -11.65 1.14
N ARG A 485 -19.24 -11.58 1.38
CA ARG A 485 -20.23 -11.44 0.30
C ARG A 485 -20.11 -10.10 -0.40
N SER A 486 -19.87 -8.98 0.31
CA SER A 486 -19.71 -7.66 -0.33
C SER A 486 -18.44 -7.52 -1.19
N LEU A 487 -17.38 -8.28 -0.86
CA LEU A 487 -16.13 -8.30 -1.62
C LEU A 487 -16.20 -9.20 -2.87
N THR A 488 -17.21 -10.06 -2.98
CA THR A 488 -17.36 -10.99 -4.10
C THR A 488 -17.79 -10.24 -5.36
N VAL A 489 -17.06 -10.44 -6.46
CA VAL A 489 -17.30 -9.71 -7.73
C VAL A 489 -18.32 -10.45 -8.57
N GLY A 490 -19.51 -9.86 -8.70
CA GLY A 490 -20.66 -10.47 -9.34
C GLY A 490 -21.79 -10.65 -8.34
N VAL A 491 -23.02 -10.71 -8.83
CA VAL A 491 -24.17 -11.03 -7.97
C VAL A 491 -24.00 -12.48 -7.49
N ALA A 492 -24.57 -12.81 -6.32
CA ALA A 492 -24.62 -14.20 -5.87
C ALA A 492 -25.12 -15.12 -7.01
N PRO A 493 -24.61 -16.36 -7.09
CA PRO A 493 -24.92 -17.28 -8.19
C PRO A 493 -26.44 -17.34 -8.41
N GLU A 494 -26.90 -17.17 -9.66
CA GLU A 494 -28.33 -17.20 -9.98
C GLU A 494 -28.99 -18.51 -9.52
N ALA A 495 -28.24 -19.61 -9.51
CA ALA A 495 -28.69 -20.90 -8.99
C ALA A 495 -29.07 -20.88 -7.50
N GLU A 496 -28.51 -19.97 -6.71
CA GLU A 496 -28.79 -19.81 -5.27
C GLU A 496 -29.89 -18.78 -4.99
N ILE A 497 -30.37 -18.04 -6.00
CA ILE A 497 -31.43 -17.03 -5.85
C ILE A 497 -32.62 -17.40 -6.76
N PRO A 498 -33.53 -18.26 -6.29
CA PRO A 498 -34.70 -18.67 -7.07
C PRO A 498 -35.71 -17.53 -7.29
N HIS A 499 -35.76 -16.56 -6.37
CA HIS A 499 -36.66 -15.40 -6.38
C HIS A 499 -36.09 -14.21 -7.18
N THR A 500 -35.73 -14.46 -8.43
CA THR A 500 -35.04 -13.47 -9.29
C THR A 500 -35.91 -12.26 -9.65
N ILE A 501 -37.25 -12.41 -9.66
CA ILE A 501 -38.18 -11.32 -9.98
C ILE A 501 -38.23 -10.37 -8.80
N LEU A 502 -38.44 -10.87 -7.59
CA LEU A 502 -38.41 -10.06 -6.37
C LEU A 502 -37.07 -9.33 -6.24
N ARG A 503 -35.95 -10.02 -6.48
CA ARG A 503 -34.64 -9.37 -6.51
C ARG A 503 -34.60 -8.23 -7.54
N ALA A 504 -35.10 -8.44 -8.75
CA ALA A 504 -35.10 -7.43 -9.80
C ALA A 504 -35.99 -6.22 -9.45
N VAL A 505 -37.19 -6.45 -8.89
CA VAL A 505 -38.11 -5.41 -8.44
C VAL A 505 -37.47 -4.56 -7.35
N LEU A 506 -36.94 -5.20 -6.30
CA LEU A 506 -36.30 -4.49 -5.18
C LEU A 506 -35.05 -3.73 -5.63
N ASN A 507 -34.30 -4.27 -6.60
CA ASN A 507 -33.15 -3.57 -7.17
C ASN A 507 -33.57 -2.39 -8.06
N ALA A 508 -34.72 -2.44 -8.73
CA ALA A 508 -35.21 -1.33 -9.55
C ALA A 508 -35.59 -0.12 -8.71
N GLU A 509 -35.91 -0.31 -7.42
CA GLU A 509 -36.20 0.79 -6.49
C GLU A 509 -35.01 1.72 -6.24
N ILE A 510 -33.77 1.33 -6.59
CA ILE A 510 -32.61 2.20 -6.38
C ILE A 510 -32.41 3.25 -7.47
N ASP A 511 -33.10 3.12 -8.60
CA ASP A 511 -33.01 4.13 -9.66
C ASP A 511 -33.52 5.47 -9.10
N GLU A 512 -32.80 6.56 -9.29
CA GLU A 512 -33.22 7.88 -8.81
C GLU A 512 -34.56 8.28 -9.43
N GLY A 513 -34.86 7.83 -10.65
CA GLY A 513 -36.17 8.01 -11.28
C GLY A 513 -37.29 7.22 -10.60
N ALA A 514 -36.96 6.20 -9.79
CA ALA A 514 -37.96 5.46 -9.03
C ALA A 514 -38.51 6.28 -7.85
N ASP A 515 -37.75 7.26 -7.34
CA ASP A 515 -38.18 8.12 -6.21
C ASP A 515 -39.49 8.86 -6.50
N GLU A 516 -39.74 9.21 -7.78
CA GLU A 516 -40.97 9.87 -8.22
C GLU A 516 -42.22 8.98 -8.09
N ASN A 517 -42.05 7.66 -7.98
CA ASN A 517 -43.16 6.72 -7.78
C ASN A 517 -43.59 6.58 -6.32
N PHE A 518 -42.85 7.18 -5.38
CA PHE A 518 -43.13 7.15 -3.95
C PHE A 518 -43.65 8.51 -3.48
N ILE A 519 -44.70 8.49 -2.67
CA ILE A 519 -45.39 9.69 -2.19
C ILE A 519 -44.43 10.52 -1.33
N SER A 520 -44.42 11.84 -1.56
CA SER A 520 -43.61 12.79 -0.79
C SER A 520 -44.04 12.84 0.68
N VAL A 521 -43.16 13.24 1.59
CA VAL A 521 -43.51 13.32 3.03
C VAL A 521 -44.63 14.31 3.27
N ASP A 522 -44.63 15.44 2.55
CA ASP A 522 -45.63 16.50 2.67
C ASP A 522 -47.03 16.06 2.19
N GLU A 523 -47.11 15.04 1.33
CA GLU A 523 -48.37 14.54 0.75
C GLU A 523 -48.85 13.24 1.40
N TYR A 524 -48.00 12.55 2.15
CA TYR A 524 -48.37 11.30 2.81
C TYR A 524 -49.18 11.57 4.08
N PRO A 525 -50.31 10.88 4.31
CA PRO A 525 -51.20 11.16 5.44
C PRO A 525 -50.65 10.58 6.75
N ILE A 526 -49.60 11.21 7.29
CA ILE A 526 -49.02 10.87 8.59
C ILE A 526 -49.85 11.54 9.69
N ASP A 527 -50.60 10.73 10.42
CA ASP A 527 -51.57 11.17 11.44
C ASP A 527 -51.21 10.75 12.87
N SER A 528 -50.18 9.92 13.04
CA SER A 528 -49.64 9.47 14.32
C SER A 528 -48.13 9.66 14.41
N ASN A 529 -47.62 9.74 15.64
CA ASN A 529 -46.18 9.67 15.91
C ASN A 529 -45.64 8.23 15.79
N ILE A 530 -46.51 7.23 15.66
CA ILE A 530 -46.16 5.82 15.55
C ILE A 530 -46.38 5.38 14.10
N GLY A 531 -45.33 4.92 13.43
CA GLY A 531 -45.41 4.36 12.08
C GLY A 531 -45.32 2.84 12.08
N TYR A 532 -46.15 2.16 11.29
CA TYR A 532 -46.06 0.72 11.05
C TYR A 532 -45.53 0.42 9.65
N TYR A 533 -44.43 -0.33 9.58
CA TYR A 533 -43.85 -0.81 8.33
C TYR A 533 -44.20 -2.28 8.06
N PRO A 534 -44.98 -2.58 7.00
CA PRO A 534 -45.44 -3.94 6.69
C PRO A 534 -44.35 -4.84 6.09
N GLY A 535 -43.18 -4.31 5.72
CA GLY A 535 -42.15 -5.08 5.04
C GLY A 535 -42.45 -5.28 3.55
N CYS A 536 -41.97 -6.39 3.01
CA CYS A 536 -42.14 -6.78 1.61
C CYS A 536 -43.28 -7.79 1.39
N VAL A 537 -44.20 -7.94 2.35
CA VAL A 537 -45.28 -8.94 2.31
C VAL A 537 -46.11 -8.89 1.02
N ASP A 538 -46.41 -7.70 0.51
CA ASP A 538 -47.17 -7.52 -0.74
C ASP A 538 -46.44 -8.12 -1.95
N PHE A 539 -45.12 -7.95 -2.02
CA PHE A 539 -44.31 -8.52 -3.11
C PHE A 539 -44.09 -10.02 -2.94
N ILE A 540 -43.95 -10.49 -1.70
CA ILE A 540 -43.86 -11.92 -1.43
C ILE A 540 -45.17 -12.58 -1.84
N ASP A 541 -46.33 -12.01 -1.50
CA ASP A 541 -47.63 -12.53 -1.93
C ASP A 541 -47.78 -12.54 -3.46
N GLN A 542 -47.25 -11.53 -4.16
CA GLN A 542 -47.26 -11.48 -5.63
C GLN A 542 -46.28 -12.44 -6.31
N GLU A 543 -45.15 -12.78 -5.71
CA GLU A 543 -44.17 -13.69 -6.32
C GLU A 543 -44.43 -15.15 -5.94
N MET A 544 -44.95 -15.40 -4.74
CA MET A 544 -45.16 -16.75 -4.23
C MET A 544 -46.39 -17.38 -4.91
N VAL A 545 -46.17 -18.44 -5.68
CA VAL A 545 -47.21 -19.25 -6.38
C VAL A 545 -48.26 -19.82 -5.41
N PHE A 546 -47.96 -19.82 -4.12
CA PHE A 546 -48.78 -20.41 -3.08
C PHE A 546 -49.59 -19.39 -2.27
N SER A 547 -49.46 -18.09 -2.59
CA SER A 547 -50.23 -17.03 -1.95
C SER A 547 -51.64 -16.90 -2.53
N HIS A 548 -52.58 -16.39 -1.73
CA HIS A 548 -53.94 -16.04 -2.11
C HIS A 548 -54.04 -15.07 -3.30
N VAL A 549 -53.00 -14.26 -3.54
CA VAL A 549 -52.91 -13.40 -4.73
C VAL A 549 -52.62 -14.20 -6.00
N ASN A 550 -51.96 -15.36 -5.87
CA ASN A 550 -51.56 -16.27 -6.95
C ASN A 550 -52.28 -17.63 -6.88
N GLU A 551 -53.57 -17.66 -6.51
CA GLU A 551 -54.42 -18.87 -6.47
C GLU A 551 -54.12 -19.88 -5.34
N GLY A 552 -53.25 -19.56 -4.38
CA GLY A 552 -53.00 -20.37 -3.19
C GLY A 552 -53.89 -20.02 -1.99
N THR A 553 -53.65 -20.68 -0.86
CA THR A 553 -54.40 -20.46 0.40
C THR A 553 -53.64 -19.62 1.42
N MET A 554 -52.35 -19.38 1.22
CA MET A 554 -51.51 -18.61 2.13
C MET A 554 -51.80 -17.10 2.00
N ASN A 555 -52.04 -16.41 3.10
CA ASN A 555 -52.27 -14.96 3.10
C ASN A 555 -51.29 -14.25 4.06
N LEU A 556 -50.17 -13.74 3.52
CA LEU A 556 -49.16 -13.06 4.34
C LEU A 556 -49.58 -11.63 4.70
N GLY A 557 -50.34 -10.96 3.82
CA GLY A 557 -50.98 -9.66 4.11
C GLY A 557 -51.87 -9.66 5.36
N ALA A 558 -52.40 -10.82 5.78
CA ALA A 558 -53.14 -10.96 7.02
C ALA A 558 -52.34 -10.50 8.25
N SER A 559 -51.01 -10.62 8.26
CA SER A 559 -50.17 -10.13 9.37
C SER A 559 -50.29 -8.62 9.57
N THR A 560 -50.31 -7.85 8.49
CA THR A 560 -50.52 -6.39 8.53
C THR A 560 -51.92 -6.04 9.00
N THR A 561 -52.97 -6.66 8.43
CA THR A 561 -54.35 -6.42 8.87
C THR A 561 -54.55 -6.82 10.34
N SER A 562 -53.89 -7.88 10.78
CA SER A 562 -53.92 -8.34 12.18
C SER A 562 -53.27 -7.32 13.11
N ALA A 563 -52.11 -6.76 12.73
CA ALA A 563 -51.44 -5.73 13.52
C ALA A 563 -52.37 -4.52 13.75
N PHE A 564 -53.00 -4.00 12.68
CA PHE A 564 -53.97 -2.90 12.80
C PHE A 564 -55.20 -3.28 13.62
N THR A 565 -55.70 -4.51 13.51
CA THR A 565 -56.80 -4.98 14.36
C THR A 565 -56.44 -4.91 15.85
N LEU A 566 -55.19 -5.25 16.20
CA LEU A 566 -54.72 -5.16 17.59
C LEU A 566 -54.49 -3.71 18.02
N PHE A 567 -53.89 -2.87 17.17
CA PHE A 567 -53.68 -1.45 17.47
C PHE A 567 -55.01 -0.72 17.70
N GLU A 568 -56.00 -0.95 16.84
CA GLU A 568 -57.35 -0.41 17.00
C GLU A 568 -58.01 -0.87 18.30
N GLU A 569 -57.83 -2.14 18.69
CA GLU A 569 -58.37 -2.66 19.94
C GLU A 569 -57.69 -2.07 21.18
N MET A 570 -56.40 -1.75 21.08
CA MET A 570 -55.66 -1.03 22.12
C MET A 570 -56.02 0.47 22.18
N GLY A 571 -56.67 0.99 21.14
CA GLY A 571 -56.92 2.42 20.99
C GLY A 571 -55.66 3.22 20.67
N GLU A 572 -54.66 2.58 20.05
CA GLU A 572 -53.42 3.21 19.61
C GLU A 572 -53.56 3.66 18.16
N ASP A 573 -53.40 4.95 17.91
CA ASP A 573 -53.35 5.50 16.55
C ASP A 573 -51.98 5.17 15.94
N VAL A 574 -51.95 4.44 14.82
CA VAL A 574 -50.71 4.03 14.14
C VAL A 574 -50.82 4.33 12.65
N THR A 575 -49.86 5.08 12.10
CA THR A 575 -49.83 5.40 10.67
C THR A 575 -49.24 4.23 9.87
N TYR A 576 -49.94 3.77 8.84
CA TYR A 576 -49.40 2.79 7.90
C TYR A 576 -48.33 3.42 7.01
N LEU A 577 -47.10 2.91 7.05
CA LEU A 577 -45.98 3.35 6.21
C LEU A 577 -45.73 2.32 5.10
N GLY A 578 -46.58 2.37 4.08
CA GLY A 578 -46.63 1.39 3.00
C GLY A 578 -45.48 1.47 1.99
N ARG A 579 -45.55 0.56 1.02
CA ARG A 579 -44.65 0.48 -0.16
C ARG A 579 -44.79 1.66 -1.13
N ASP A 580 -45.83 2.47 -0.97
CA ASP A 580 -46.04 3.72 -1.68
C ASP A 580 -45.28 4.89 -1.04
N PHE A 581 -44.75 4.72 0.16
CA PHE A 581 -43.99 5.75 0.90
C PHE A 581 -42.53 5.35 1.18
N LEU A 582 -42.31 4.13 1.69
CA LEU A 582 -40.97 3.60 1.99
C LEU A 582 -40.55 2.52 0.98
N LYS A 583 -39.27 2.53 0.64
CA LYS A 583 -38.61 1.47 -0.15
C LYS A 583 -38.34 0.24 0.70
N CYS A 584 -37.79 -0.81 0.10
CA CYS A 584 -37.37 -2.01 0.82
C CYS A 584 -36.42 -1.65 1.98
N CYS A 585 -36.57 -2.33 3.12
CA CYS A 585 -35.62 -2.21 4.23
C CYS A 585 -34.17 -2.61 3.85
N GLY A 586 -33.97 -3.24 2.69
CA GLY A 586 -32.65 -3.59 2.17
C GLY A 586 -32.04 -4.84 2.81
N HIS A 587 -32.77 -5.53 3.69
CA HIS A 587 -32.31 -6.74 4.36
C HIS A 587 -31.71 -7.77 3.39
N ASP A 588 -32.46 -8.14 2.37
CA ASP A 588 -32.05 -9.18 1.43
C ASP A 588 -30.81 -8.72 0.64
N GLN A 589 -30.77 -7.46 0.21
CA GLN A 589 -29.65 -6.85 -0.53
C GLN A 589 -28.37 -6.87 0.29
N LYS A 590 -28.43 -6.47 1.57
CA LYS A 590 -27.28 -6.49 2.48
C LYS A 590 -26.66 -7.88 2.54
N TRP A 591 -27.47 -8.86 2.92
CA TRP A 591 -26.99 -10.23 3.13
C TRP A 591 -26.70 -11.00 1.84
N GLN A 592 -27.16 -10.52 0.67
CA GLN A 592 -26.71 -10.97 -0.65
C GLN A 592 -25.33 -10.40 -1.05
N GLY A 593 -24.76 -9.46 -0.28
CA GLY A 593 -23.50 -8.76 -0.60
C GLY A 593 -23.68 -7.55 -1.51
N MET A 594 -24.91 -7.08 -1.72
CA MET A 594 -25.22 -5.93 -2.58
C MET A 594 -25.14 -4.62 -1.80
N THR A 595 -23.98 -4.33 -1.21
CA THR A 595 -23.79 -3.18 -0.30
C THR A 595 -24.19 -1.85 -0.91
N GLU A 596 -23.85 -1.58 -2.17
CA GLU A 596 -24.25 -0.32 -2.83
C GLU A 596 -25.77 -0.15 -2.92
N VAL A 597 -26.49 -1.24 -3.18
CA VAL A 597 -27.96 -1.25 -3.27
C VAL A 597 -28.55 -1.04 -1.88
N PHE A 598 -28.03 -1.75 -0.88
CA PHE A 598 -28.43 -1.59 0.52
C PHE A 598 -28.26 -0.13 1.00
N GLU A 599 -27.09 0.48 0.78
CA GLU A 599 -26.83 1.86 1.23
C GLU A 599 -27.76 2.89 0.57
N LYS A 600 -28.14 2.70 -0.70
CA LYS A 600 -29.11 3.56 -1.39
C LYS A 600 -30.52 3.41 -0.81
N LEU A 601 -30.97 2.19 -0.55
CA LEU A 601 -32.26 1.91 0.09
C LEU A 601 -32.31 2.46 1.52
N LYS A 602 -31.24 2.25 2.29
CA LYS A 602 -31.03 2.80 3.64
C LYS A 602 -31.15 4.31 3.62
N SER A 603 -30.33 4.99 2.82
CA SER A 603 -30.28 6.46 2.74
C SER A 603 -31.65 7.08 2.41
N TYR A 604 -32.39 6.48 1.47
CA TYR A 604 -33.73 6.95 1.10
C TYR A 604 -34.72 6.82 2.28
N ASN A 605 -34.79 5.63 2.86
CA ASN A 605 -35.73 5.33 3.95
C ASN A 605 -35.41 6.14 5.21
N GLU A 606 -34.13 6.27 5.57
CA GLU A 606 -33.71 7.10 6.71
C GLU A 606 -34.13 8.55 6.56
N LYS A 607 -33.95 9.11 5.36
CA LYS A 607 -34.39 10.47 5.07
C LYS A 607 -35.89 10.60 5.27
N LYS A 608 -36.70 9.70 4.68
CA LYS A 608 -38.17 9.70 4.81
C LYS A 608 -38.64 9.56 6.26
N LEU A 609 -38.04 8.64 7.01
CA LEU A 609 -38.40 8.38 8.41
C LEU A 609 -38.03 9.56 9.31
N LYS A 610 -36.89 10.22 9.08
CA LYS A 610 -36.49 11.43 9.82
C LYS A 610 -37.38 12.63 9.47
N GLU A 611 -37.75 12.76 8.21
CA GLU A 611 -38.63 13.84 7.72
C GLU A 611 -40.10 13.64 8.13
N SER A 612 -40.56 12.39 8.31
CA SER A 612 -41.95 12.09 8.70
C SER A 612 -42.31 12.56 10.11
N GLY A 613 -41.31 12.75 10.98
CA GLY A 613 -41.50 13.23 12.36
C GLY A 613 -42.07 12.20 13.32
N ILE A 614 -42.11 10.91 12.93
CA ILE A 614 -42.50 9.81 13.82
C ILE A 614 -41.43 9.62 14.91
N ASP A 615 -41.85 9.21 16.11
CA ASP A 615 -40.96 8.86 17.22
C ASP A 615 -40.73 7.35 17.34
N THR A 616 -41.62 6.53 16.75
CA THR A 616 -41.60 5.08 16.88
C THR A 616 -41.89 4.42 15.53
N LEU A 617 -41.06 3.44 15.14
CA LEU A 617 -41.27 2.60 13.96
C LEU A 617 -41.49 1.15 14.40
N VAL A 618 -42.67 0.61 14.10
CA VAL A 618 -43.08 -0.76 14.42
C VAL A 618 -43.05 -1.63 13.18
N SER A 619 -42.58 -2.87 13.29
CA SER A 619 -42.69 -3.87 12.21
C SER A 619 -42.93 -5.28 12.74
N SER A 620 -43.80 -6.03 12.07
CA SER A 620 -44.07 -7.45 12.37
C SER A 620 -43.06 -8.41 11.74
N CYS A 621 -42.16 -7.90 10.88
CA CYS A 621 -41.15 -8.73 10.23
C CYS A 621 -39.83 -8.68 11.00
N ALA A 622 -39.43 -9.80 11.60
CA ALA A 622 -38.13 -9.94 12.27
C ALA A 622 -36.92 -9.47 11.43
N GLU A 623 -36.96 -9.68 10.12
CA GLU A 623 -35.89 -9.27 9.19
C GLU A 623 -35.85 -7.74 9.04
N CYS A 624 -37.01 -7.11 8.85
CA CYS A 624 -37.12 -5.66 8.74
C CYS A 624 -36.75 -4.98 10.06
N PHE A 625 -37.33 -5.44 11.17
CA PHE A 625 -37.05 -4.94 12.52
C PHE A 625 -35.55 -4.96 12.82
N ARG A 626 -34.87 -6.11 12.65
CA ARG A 626 -33.43 -6.21 12.86
C ARG A 626 -32.62 -5.29 11.95
N THR A 627 -33.06 -5.09 10.71
CA THR A 627 -32.34 -4.24 9.76
C THR A 627 -32.44 -2.77 10.14
N PHE A 628 -33.63 -2.28 10.46
CA PHE A 628 -33.82 -0.92 10.98
C PHE A 628 -33.13 -0.71 12.34
N ALA A 629 -33.19 -1.70 13.24
CA ALA A 629 -32.62 -1.55 14.59
C ALA A 629 -31.09 -1.60 14.63
N LYS A 630 -30.43 -2.34 13.71
CA LYS A 630 -28.97 -2.54 13.76
C LYS A 630 -28.18 -1.88 12.63
N ASP A 631 -28.77 -1.70 11.45
CA ASP A 631 -28.03 -1.22 10.28
C ASP A 631 -28.36 0.22 9.90
N TYR A 632 -29.52 0.72 10.33
CA TYR A 632 -29.95 2.09 10.11
C TYR A 632 -29.49 3.02 11.23
N GLU A 633 -29.24 4.28 10.91
CA GLU A 633 -28.85 5.37 11.80
C GLU A 633 -30.09 6.18 12.20
N LEU A 634 -30.96 5.56 13.01
CA LEU A 634 -32.25 6.09 13.46
C LEU A 634 -32.25 6.36 14.97
N ASP A 635 -31.19 6.96 15.51
CA ASP A 635 -31.01 7.17 16.97
C ASP A 635 -32.17 7.93 17.65
N ASP A 636 -32.88 8.78 16.91
CA ASP A 636 -34.02 9.57 17.41
C ASP A 636 -35.39 8.86 17.25
N ILE A 637 -35.44 7.69 16.61
CA ILE A 637 -36.67 6.93 16.35
C ILE A 637 -36.57 5.56 17.03
N LYS A 638 -37.51 5.26 17.91
CA LYS A 638 -37.58 3.98 18.60
C LYS A 638 -38.04 2.89 17.63
N ILE A 639 -37.17 1.92 17.36
CA ILE A 639 -37.50 0.78 16.50
C ILE A 639 -38.02 -0.36 17.36
N MET A 640 -39.21 -0.88 17.06
CA MET A 640 -39.84 -1.95 17.84
C MET A 640 -40.36 -3.08 16.96
N HIS A 641 -40.27 -4.31 17.46
CA HIS A 641 -41.03 -5.42 16.89
C HIS A 641 -42.48 -5.36 17.40
N THR A 642 -43.47 -5.80 16.60
CA THR A 642 -44.88 -5.73 17.00
C THR A 642 -45.14 -6.41 18.35
N THR A 643 -44.52 -7.55 18.64
CA THR A 643 -44.69 -8.24 19.94
C THR A 643 -44.18 -7.42 21.12
N GLU A 644 -43.06 -6.70 20.94
CA GLU A 644 -42.51 -5.80 21.97
C GLU A 644 -43.43 -4.58 22.15
N PHE A 645 -43.91 -4.01 21.04
CA PHE A 645 -44.82 -2.88 21.05
C PHE A 645 -46.13 -3.18 21.77
N LEU A 646 -46.73 -4.36 21.53
CA LEU A 646 -47.96 -4.79 22.20
C LEU A 646 -47.74 -4.88 23.73
N ILE A 647 -46.66 -5.51 24.18
CA ILE A 647 -46.37 -5.65 25.61
C ILE A 647 -46.14 -4.29 26.27
N GLU A 648 -45.31 -3.45 25.66
CA GLU A 648 -44.94 -2.16 26.26
C GLU A 648 -46.14 -1.22 26.40
N ASN A 649 -47.07 -1.26 25.45
CA ASN A 649 -48.31 -0.49 25.51
C ASN A 649 -49.43 -1.22 26.29
N GLY A 650 -49.10 -2.25 27.06
CA GLY A 650 -50.01 -2.87 28.03
C GLY A 650 -51.11 -3.71 27.39
N PHE A 651 -50.83 -4.38 26.27
CA PHE A 651 -51.77 -5.30 25.63
C PHE A 651 -52.27 -6.36 26.62
N ASN A 652 -53.52 -6.26 27.03
CA ASN A 652 -54.22 -7.26 27.84
C ASN A 652 -55.70 -7.27 27.48
N MET A 653 -56.07 -8.18 26.59
CA MET A 653 -57.43 -8.27 26.05
C MET A 653 -58.28 -9.37 26.71
N ASN A 654 -57.75 -10.07 27.72
CA ASN A 654 -58.36 -11.27 28.31
C ASN A 654 -58.86 -12.23 27.22
N LEU A 655 -57.96 -12.59 26.31
CA LEU A 655 -58.27 -13.44 25.16
C LEU A 655 -58.49 -14.88 25.62
N LYS A 656 -59.35 -15.58 24.90
CA LYS A 656 -59.69 -16.98 25.19
C LYS A 656 -60.03 -17.72 23.90
N THR A 657 -59.44 -18.90 23.72
CA THR A 657 -59.79 -19.80 22.63
C THR A 657 -61.14 -20.50 22.87
N GLU A 658 -61.84 -20.88 21.80
CA GLU A 658 -63.11 -21.63 21.94
C GLU A 658 -62.89 -23.04 22.50
N GLU A 659 -61.82 -23.67 22.04
CA GLU A 659 -61.37 -25.01 22.40
C GLU A 659 -59.95 -24.93 22.98
N GLU A 660 -59.56 -25.89 23.80
CA GLU A 660 -58.19 -25.98 24.29
C GLU A 660 -57.26 -26.26 23.10
N THR A 661 -56.33 -25.34 22.83
CA THR A 661 -55.44 -25.39 21.67
C THR A 661 -54.00 -25.57 22.12
N THR A 662 -53.34 -26.60 21.61
CA THR A 662 -51.90 -26.79 21.87
C THR A 662 -51.11 -26.06 20.78
N VAL A 663 -50.21 -25.17 21.18
CA VAL A 663 -49.39 -24.39 20.27
C VAL A 663 -47.91 -24.64 20.52
N THR A 664 -47.08 -24.51 19.49
CA THR A 664 -45.62 -24.44 19.61
C THR A 664 -45.12 -23.15 18.99
N TYR A 665 -43.93 -22.68 19.40
CA TYR A 665 -43.35 -21.45 18.89
C TYR A 665 -42.03 -21.68 18.16
N HIS A 666 -41.89 -21.12 16.96
CA HIS A 666 -40.63 -21.05 16.22
C HIS A 666 -40.00 -19.67 16.37
N ASP A 667 -38.82 -19.65 16.98
CA ASP A 667 -37.97 -18.48 17.17
C ASP A 667 -37.34 -18.02 15.84
N PRO A 668 -37.76 -16.87 15.26
CA PRO A 668 -37.08 -16.32 14.10
C PRO A 668 -35.65 -15.94 14.46
N CYS A 669 -34.67 -16.40 13.66
CA CYS A 669 -33.25 -16.22 13.98
C CYS A 669 -32.82 -14.74 14.14
N ARG A 670 -33.46 -13.81 13.42
CA ARG A 670 -33.19 -12.37 13.56
C ARG A 670 -33.77 -11.76 14.83
N LEU A 671 -34.96 -12.21 15.23
CA LEU A 671 -35.63 -11.70 16.43
C LEU A 671 -34.95 -12.24 17.68
N GLY A 672 -34.71 -13.55 17.70
CA GLY A 672 -33.99 -14.24 18.76
C GLY A 672 -32.49 -13.96 18.74
N ARG A 673 -31.71 -14.71 17.93
CA ARG A 673 -30.24 -14.73 18.06
C ARG A 673 -29.56 -13.39 17.82
N GLN A 674 -30.15 -12.52 16.99
CA GLN A 674 -29.52 -11.23 16.67
C GLN A 674 -30.03 -10.06 17.53
N ILE A 675 -31.28 -10.08 18.00
CA ILE A 675 -31.83 -8.97 18.79
C ILE A 675 -32.03 -9.34 20.27
N GLY A 676 -32.28 -10.61 20.57
CA GLY A 676 -32.44 -11.14 21.93
C GLY A 676 -33.88 -11.17 22.41
N LEU A 677 -34.87 -11.02 21.52
CA LEU A 677 -36.29 -11.07 21.85
C LEU A 677 -36.80 -12.50 21.69
N TYR A 678 -37.04 -13.15 22.83
CA TYR A 678 -37.49 -14.54 22.93
C TYR A 678 -38.76 -14.68 23.78
N GLU A 679 -38.86 -13.91 24.86
CA GLU A 679 -39.94 -14.05 25.83
C GLU A 679 -41.19 -13.24 25.44
N GLU A 680 -41.03 -12.14 24.70
CA GLU A 680 -42.14 -11.26 24.32
C GLU A 680 -43.22 -12.01 23.52
N PRO A 681 -42.88 -12.79 22.46
CA PRO A 681 -43.88 -13.59 21.76
C PRO A 681 -44.50 -14.65 22.67
N ARG A 682 -43.70 -15.30 23.53
CA ARG A 682 -44.16 -16.37 24.44
C ARG A 682 -45.13 -15.86 25.49
N ASN A 683 -44.88 -14.69 26.06
CA ASN A 683 -45.74 -14.06 27.06
C ASN A 683 -47.11 -13.75 26.45
N LEU A 684 -47.14 -13.16 25.25
CA LEU A 684 -48.39 -12.88 24.54
C LEU A 684 -49.19 -14.17 24.24
N ILE A 685 -48.51 -15.26 23.90
CA ILE A 685 -49.16 -16.56 23.65
C ILE A 685 -49.75 -17.14 24.95
N LYS A 686 -48.97 -17.14 26.05
CA LYS A 686 -49.37 -17.69 27.35
C LYS A 686 -50.50 -16.90 28.02
N ASP A 687 -50.65 -15.62 27.66
CA ASP A 687 -51.71 -14.76 28.18
C ASP A 687 -53.10 -15.06 27.58
N VAL A 688 -53.18 -15.92 26.56
CA VAL A 688 -54.45 -16.39 25.99
C VAL A 688 -54.97 -17.59 26.78
N GLU A 689 -56.15 -17.47 27.38
CA GLU A 689 -56.80 -18.56 28.12
C GLU A 689 -57.19 -19.71 27.17
N GLY A 690 -56.92 -20.96 27.56
CA GLY A 690 -57.19 -22.15 26.74
C GLY A 690 -56.07 -22.50 25.77
N VAL A 691 -54.91 -21.83 25.86
CA VAL A 691 -53.71 -22.14 25.07
C VAL A 691 -52.66 -22.84 25.93
N GLU A 692 -52.18 -24.00 25.47
CA GLU A 692 -51.02 -24.68 26.04
C GLU A 692 -49.82 -24.50 25.10
N LEU A 693 -48.82 -23.71 25.51
CA LEU A 693 -47.56 -23.59 24.78
C LEU A 693 -46.61 -24.74 25.13
N VAL A 694 -46.28 -25.57 24.15
CA VAL A 694 -45.30 -26.65 24.23
C VAL A 694 -44.11 -26.31 23.36
N GLU A 695 -42.90 -26.34 23.92
CA GLU A 695 -41.67 -26.03 23.18
C GLU A 695 -41.20 -27.22 22.34
N MET A 696 -40.64 -26.93 21.17
CA MET A 696 -39.89 -27.91 20.37
C MET A 696 -38.57 -28.30 21.06
N GLU A 697 -37.96 -29.40 20.63
CA GLU A 697 -36.66 -29.87 21.14
C GLU A 697 -35.61 -28.75 21.10
N HIS A 698 -35.51 -28.08 19.96
CA HIS A 698 -34.64 -26.93 19.80
C HIS A 698 -35.48 -25.64 19.77
N HIS A 699 -35.36 -24.83 20.81
CA HIS A 699 -36.06 -23.56 20.99
C HIS A 699 -35.12 -22.50 21.58
N GLY A 700 -35.55 -21.23 21.58
CA GLY A 700 -34.74 -20.12 22.08
C GLY A 700 -33.47 -19.91 21.24
N GLU A 701 -32.32 -19.78 21.91
CA GLU A 701 -31.03 -19.60 21.23
C GLU A 701 -30.60 -20.78 20.36
N ASP A 702 -31.05 -21.99 20.72
CA ASP A 702 -30.75 -23.25 20.02
C ASP A 702 -31.71 -23.54 18.86
N GLY A 703 -32.74 -22.72 18.62
CA GLY A 703 -33.74 -22.96 17.57
C GLY A 703 -33.14 -23.09 16.16
N LEU A 704 -33.54 -24.10 15.39
CA LEU A 704 -33.11 -24.25 14.00
C LEU A 704 -33.69 -23.12 13.14
N CYS A 705 -32.95 -22.73 12.10
CA CYS A 705 -33.40 -21.75 11.12
C CYS A 705 -34.56 -22.31 10.27
N CYS A 706 -35.39 -21.45 9.67
CA CYS A 706 -36.35 -21.86 8.64
C CYS A 706 -35.69 -22.29 7.31
N GLY A 707 -34.36 -22.30 7.24
CA GLY A 707 -33.59 -22.80 6.10
C GLY A 707 -33.34 -21.78 4.99
N VAL A 708 -33.92 -20.59 5.06
CA VAL A 708 -33.80 -19.58 3.99
C VAL A 708 -33.24 -18.27 4.54
N SER A 709 -32.24 -17.72 3.84
CA SER A 709 -31.64 -16.43 4.12
C SER A 709 -31.77 -15.54 2.91
N SER A 710 -32.27 -14.33 3.07
CA SER A 710 -32.19 -13.31 2.01
C SER A 710 -32.90 -13.69 0.70
N MET A 711 -33.95 -14.52 0.78
CA MET A 711 -34.62 -15.17 -0.37
C MET A 711 -33.67 -16.01 -1.23
N MET A 712 -32.60 -16.50 -0.61
CA MET A 712 -31.61 -17.41 -1.20
C MET A 712 -31.76 -18.81 -0.65
N ALA A 713 -31.16 -19.77 -1.35
CA ALA A 713 -31.12 -21.17 -0.96
C ALA A 713 -32.51 -21.82 -0.82
N CYS A 714 -33.58 -21.33 -1.47
CA CYS A 714 -34.85 -22.06 -1.57
C CYS A 714 -34.69 -23.26 -2.53
N ASN A 715 -34.02 -24.31 -2.07
CA ASN A 715 -33.64 -25.51 -2.83
C ASN A 715 -33.82 -26.76 -1.95
N GLU A 716 -33.47 -27.94 -2.48
CA GLU A 716 -33.59 -29.22 -1.74
C GLU A 716 -32.77 -29.26 -0.44
N ASN A 717 -31.68 -28.50 -0.39
CA ASN A 717 -30.83 -28.44 0.80
C ASN A 717 -31.56 -27.73 1.95
N SER A 718 -32.09 -26.51 1.73
CA SER A 718 -32.88 -25.82 2.77
C SER A 718 -34.20 -26.51 3.09
N ARG A 719 -34.75 -27.29 2.15
CA ARG A 719 -35.91 -28.15 2.39
C ARG A 719 -35.64 -29.15 3.52
N THR A 720 -34.44 -29.73 3.59
CA THR A 720 -34.05 -30.68 4.65
C THR A 720 -34.15 -30.04 6.05
N ILE A 721 -33.70 -28.79 6.21
CA ILE A 721 -33.79 -28.06 7.49
C ILE A 721 -35.26 -27.85 7.89
N ARG A 722 -36.13 -27.49 6.93
CA ARG A 722 -37.56 -27.29 7.19
C ARG A 722 -38.27 -28.59 7.57
N LEU A 723 -37.89 -29.70 6.95
CA LEU A 723 -38.41 -31.02 7.32
C LEU A 723 -38.03 -31.39 8.75
N GLU A 724 -36.77 -31.21 9.15
CA GLU A 724 -36.34 -31.46 10.53
C GLU A 724 -37.11 -30.60 11.54
N ARG A 725 -37.32 -29.32 11.20
CA ARG A 725 -38.18 -28.44 11.99
C ARG A 725 -39.62 -28.95 12.08
N PHE A 726 -40.19 -29.47 11.00
CA PHE A 726 -41.53 -30.06 11.01
C PHE A 726 -41.61 -31.37 11.81
N GLU A 727 -40.54 -32.16 11.87
CA GLU A 727 -40.46 -33.32 12.77
C GLU A 727 -40.50 -32.88 14.24
N GLU A 728 -39.80 -31.79 14.61
CA GLU A 728 -39.90 -31.23 15.96
C GLU A 728 -41.32 -30.75 16.29
N VAL A 729 -41.99 -30.06 15.37
CA VAL A 729 -43.40 -29.65 15.55
C VAL A 729 -44.31 -30.86 15.73
N LYS A 730 -44.14 -31.93 14.94
CA LYS A 730 -44.93 -33.16 15.11
C LYS A 730 -44.64 -33.86 16.43
N ALA A 731 -43.40 -33.81 16.91
CA ALA A 731 -43.02 -34.40 18.18
C ALA A 731 -43.66 -33.70 19.40
N THR A 732 -43.98 -32.40 19.30
CA THR A 732 -44.74 -31.69 20.36
C THR A 732 -46.22 -32.06 20.36
N GLY A 733 -46.76 -32.49 19.22
CA GLY A 733 -48.19 -32.75 19.05
C GLY A 733 -49.05 -31.48 18.99
N ALA A 734 -48.43 -30.32 18.76
CA ALA A 734 -49.14 -29.05 18.67
C ALA A 734 -50.04 -28.96 17.42
N ASP A 735 -51.20 -28.33 17.58
CA ASP A 735 -52.16 -28.06 16.50
C ASP A 735 -51.71 -26.87 15.63
N VAL A 736 -50.99 -25.93 16.24
CA VAL A 736 -50.55 -24.68 15.59
C VAL A 736 -49.08 -24.41 15.89
N MET A 737 -48.32 -24.12 14.83
CA MET A 737 -46.96 -23.58 14.90
C MET A 737 -47.04 -22.05 14.74
N LEU A 738 -46.70 -21.33 15.81
CA LEU A 738 -46.62 -19.88 15.82
C LEU A 738 -45.21 -19.39 15.51
N THR A 739 -45.09 -18.24 14.87
CA THR A 739 -43.80 -17.53 14.71
C THR A 739 -44.02 -16.02 14.68
N SER A 740 -42.95 -15.23 14.69
CA SER A 740 -43.02 -13.75 14.70
C SER A 740 -42.27 -13.16 13.51
N CYS A 741 -42.44 -13.79 12.34
CA CYS A 741 -41.84 -13.34 11.11
C CYS A 741 -42.65 -13.87 9.92
N PRO A 742 -43.31 -12.99 9.15
CA PRO A 742 -44.06 -13.38 7.94
C PRO A 742 -43.20 -14.13 6.91
N LYS A 743 -41.90 -13.84 6.86
CA LYS A 743 -40.96 -14.58 6.00
C LYS A 743 -40.72 -16.02 6.50
N CYS A 744 -40.70 -16.27 7.80
CA CYS A 744 -40.65 -17.65 8.30
C CYS A 744 -41.93 -18.39 7.93
N VAL A 745 -43.10 -17.76 8.12
CA VAL A 745 -44.41 -18.33 7.72
C VAL A 745 -44.39 -18.73 6.25
N SER A 746 -43.95 -17.84 5.34
CA SER A 746 -43.95 -18.10 3.90
C SER A 746 -43.10 -19.33 3.52
N HIS A 747 -41.96 -19.52 4.16
CA HIS A 747 -41.06 -20.63 3.85
C HIS A 747 -41.50 -21.97 4.45
N PHE A 748 -42.16 -21.96 5.61
CA PHE A 748 -42.75 -23.17 6.16
C PHE A 748 -44.03 -23.57 5.42
N GLU A 749 -44.91 -22.62 5.10
CA GLU A 749 -46.11 -22.90 4.29
C GLU A 749 -45.72 -23.46 2.91
N CYS A 750 -44.66 -22.93 2.27
CA CYS A 750 -44.11 -23.48 1.04
C CYS A 750 -43.85 -25.00 1.10
N LEU A 751 -43.40 -25.54 2.25
CA LEU A 751 -43.20 -26.99 2.43
C LEU A 751 -44.53 -27.77 2.52
N LYS A 752 -45.60 -27.17 3.05
CA LYS A 752 -46.92 -27.82 3.13
C LYS A 752 -47.58 -28.02 1.76
N PHE A 753 -47.25 -27.20 0.77
CA PHE A 753 -47.77 -27.35 -0.61
C PHE A 753 -47.30 -28.61 -1.32
N GLU A 754 -46.31 -29.33 -0.79
CA GLU A 754 -45.94 -30.66 -1.27
C GLU A 754 -47.01 -31.72 -1.02
N GLY A 755 -47.99 -31.41 -0.15
CA GLY A 755 -49.16 -32.26 0.08
C GLY A 755 -48.89 -33.47 0.97
N ASP A 756 -47.85 -33.42 1.81
CA ASP A 756 -47.62 -34.45 2.82
C ASP A 756 -48.72 -34.38 3.90
N PRO A 757 -49.55 -35.43 4.05
CA PRO A 757 -50.66 -35.42 5.00
C PRO A 757 -50.19 -35.40 6.47
N THR A 758 -48.91 -35.66 6.74
CA THR A 758 -48.35 -35.58 8.10
C THR A 758 -48.11 -34.15 8.56
N HIS A 759 -48.05 -33.17 7.64
CA HIS A 759 -47.92 -31.74 7.96
C HIS A 759 -49.28 -31.09 8.25
N ASN A 760 -50.11 -31.76 9.06
CA ASN A 760 -51.48 -31.34 9.39
C ASN A 760 -51.53 -30.49 10.67
N PHE A 761 -50.75 -29.41 10.69
CA PHE A 761 -50.81 -28.36 11.71
C PHE A 761 -50.90 -27.00 11.02
N GLU A 762 -51.52 -26.03 11.69
CA GLU A 762 -51.63 -24.66 11.17
C GLU A 762 -50.33 -23.88 11.42
N ILE A 763 -49.99 -22.93 10.55
CA ILE A 763 -48.82 -22.06 10.71
C ILE A 763 -49.29 -20.62 10.69
N LEU A 764 -49.09 -19.90 11.79
CA LEU A 764 -49.54 -18.51 11.93
C LEU A 764 -48.44 -17.61 12.46
N ASP A 765 -48.54 -16.33 12.12
CA ASP A 765 -47.84 -15.29 12.86
C ASP A 765 -48.54 -15.05 14.21
N VAL A 766 -47.78 -14.79 15.27
CA VAL A 766 -48.31 -14.50 16.62
C VAL A 766 -49.32 -13.36 16.59
N VAL A 767 -49.07 -12.30 15.81
CA VAL A 767 -49.98 -11.17 15.67
C VAL A 767 -51.31 -11.61 15.05
N THR A 768 -51.25 -12.48 14.03
CA THR A 768 -52.45 -13.06 13.40
C THR A 768 -53.22 -13.96 14.35
N PHE A 769 -52.52 -14.80 15.12
CA PHE A 769 -53.16 -15.63 16.14
C PHE A 769 -53.92 -14.79 17.17
N LEU A 770 -53.30 -13.75 17.72
CA LEU A 770 -53.94 -12.85 18.69
C LEU A 770 -55.14 -12.11 18.08
N ALA A 771 -55.02 -11.61 16.85
CA ALA A 771 -56.10 -10.91 16.17
C ALA A 771 -57.30 -11.83 15.89
N ASN A 772 -57.07 -13.10 15.57
CA ASN A 772 -58.15 -14.09 15.44
C ASN A 772 -58.93 -14.22 16.75
N GLN A 773 -58.24 -14.30 17.89
CA GLN A 773 -58.89 -14.37 19.21
C GLN A 773 -59.70 -13.10 19.55
N VAL A 774 -59.20 -11.91 19.17
CA VAL A 774 -59.95 -10.65 19.30
C VAL A 774 -61.23 -10.69 18.47
N ASN A 775 -61.14 -11.13 17.21
CA ASN A 775 -62.27 -11.20 16.30
C ASN A 775 -63.33 -12.22 16.76
N GLU A 776 -62.91 -13.38 17.26
CA GLU A 776 -63.81 -14.39 17.84
C GLU A 776 -64.56 -13.85 19.06
N LYS A 777 -63.85 -13.16 19.97
CA LYS A 777 -64.46 -12.50 21.13
C LYS A 777 -65.51 -11.48 20.71
N LYS A 778 -65.20 -10.59 19.74
CA LYS A 778 -66.15 -9.61 19.19
C LYS A 778 -67.39 -10.27 18.57
N ASN A 779 -67.20 -11.36 17.83
CA ASN A 779 -68.30 -12.10 17.22
C ASN A 779 -69.24 -12.70 18.27
N LYS A 780 -68.70 -13.25 19.37
CA LYS A 780 -69.50 -13.75 20.50
C LYS A 780 -70.30 -12.64 21.18
N GLU A 781 -69.66 -11.51 21.49
CA GLU A 781 -70.34 -10.36 22.08
C GLU A 781 -71.48 -9.85 21.19
N HIS A 782 -71.25 -9.80 19.87
CA HIS A 782 -72.28 -9.38 18.91
C HIS A 782 -73.46 -10.36 18.83
N LEU A 783 -73.20 -11.67 18.87
CA LEU A 783 -74.25 -12.70 18.91
C LEU A 783 -75.06 -12.66 20.22
N ASP A 784 -74.40 -12.43 21.35
CA ASP A 784 -75.05 -12.30 22.66
C ASP A 784 -75.96 -11.07 22.74
N VAL A 785 -75.54 -9.92 22.17
CA VAL A 785 -76.38 -8.71 22.09
C VAL A 785 -77.61 -8.95 21.21
N LYS A 786 -77.45 -9.57 20.03
CA LYS A 786 -78.59 -9.92 19.16
C LYS A 786 -79.56 -10.91 19.82
N SER A 787 -79.04 -11.86 20.59
CA SER A 787 -79.89 -12.82 21.32
C SER A 787 -80.73 -12.12 22.40
N LYS A 788 -80.14 -11.16 23.14
CA LYS A 788 -80.82 -10.35 24.17
C LYS A 788 -81.85 -9.39 23.57
N GLU A 789 -81.55 -8.72 22.46
CA GLU A 789 -82.52 -7.87 21.77
C GLU A 789 -83.72 -8.68 21.24
N SER A 790 -83.49 -9.89 20.71
CA SER A 790 -84.57 -10.77 20.25
C SER A 790 -85.44 -11.32 21.41
N THR A 791 -84.88 -11.49 22.61
CA THR A 791 -85.67 -11.87 23.80
C THR A 791 -86.49 -10.69 24.35
N THR A 792 -86.03 -9.45 24.16
CA THR A 792 -86.71 -8.24 24.65
C THR A 792 -87.85 -7.79 23.74
N ILE A 793 -87.85 -8.19 22.47
CA ILE A 793 -88.94 -7.91 21.50
C ILE A 793 -90.09 -8.95 21.59
N ASN A 794 -89.83 -10.11 22.19
CA ASN A 794 -90.80 -11.19 22.40
C ASN A 794 -91.37 -11.27 23.83
N ALA A 795 -91.03 -10.31 24.70
CA ALA A 795 -91.60 -10.11 26.04
C ALA A 795 -92.43 -8.82 26.06
#